data_AF-F2QMD5-F1
#
_entry.id   AF-F2QMD5-F1
#
_cell.length_a   1.000
_cell.length_b   1.000
_cell.length_c   1.000
_cell.angle_alpha   90.00
_cell.angle_beta   90.00
_cell.angle_gamma   90.00
#
_symmetry.space_group_name_H-M   'P 1'
#
loop_
_entity.id
_entity.type
_entity.pdbx_description
1 polymer ?
#
loop_
_entity_poly.entity_id
_entity_poly.type
_entity_poly.pdbx_seq_one_letter_code
_entity_poly.pdbx_strand_id
1 'polypeptide(L)'
;MNLDSKHQNQQQHVLKLNGVWVAYAHTFCALAAFLSALIVGVTLHYHKIVQNGYYGYPDEWFPSVSATIGDRYPERSIFQIMIALTAGPRFLLLFLSYLRLNKTGSYLPLIGLVSGILRTFTCGGWVYITSTDDHDAHDIFMISYIVLTIPWTVCVTKLTDKSNKFLKNGRRFTAVAFFGLLVPLVYLFIQHKVHRVAGAYSYYAYVEWSLIFLDVGFDTWSVVDFEDLEFELSAAENAPPTVLNLSYFSQDETSSTDEKEAVKEKLVPGQYPVDSLVGLTFIHSIVQIINSFIFWSVFTALFLCIWHFPLWNMGISGYEAAALSLMAPILLVVPPLRNLFARFPQIPRLLTALFGVGSYKFEAPADRLLILSVGTCFGFISLSNEIWTLGQIRDSLALSWYSTTFTLGLITSSIAKFAFYTNNPIWPIMHTDNGGLNIYGVIIGVVSALLTPSYLTQLNPTEISSGVSKGYLFPAAVGVGGLIFSLDAMLTDTSTLILWCWEGYPVRGPLPVPHGVFTFVAMAIGTYLGFTKPSLVSSSSFFIAGSAGAAVLYASSGWIGYIGGLVYSIFLTGIVPVIFASASQFNVGLVFGLGFFLAILISLAHVWVVAYAFVPAGWILRERTDIVLGISVAMVGLGIVAGKKANLIVRAKNHGVGTSLRKRLTKIAGVLLVLSAVISFRRLNFEKPQPYHPEDKLLTAGIWTIHFGLDNDMWASEGRMRDLIGELELDVVGLLESDTQRIIMGNRDLTQKLAEELGMYADFGPGPNKHTWGCALLSKFPILNSTHHLLPSPVGELAPAIHATLNVYGELVDVVVFHSGQEEDVEDRRLQSLGVADIMGSTDRPMVLLSYLVTKPLKGNYHTYVSETSGMHDIDSSDSDRWCEYILYKNLRRTGYARVSRSTITDTELQVGKFQLLDEGEKVNYSEKRIRESKVPKGLQFPRQFRKNGVRGHRYHVFDEPRYYDS
;
A
#
# COMPACT_ATOMS: atom_id res chain seq x y z
N MET A 1 65.58 22.15 25.42
CA MET A 1 65.17 23.55 25.15
C MET A 1 64.42 23.54 23.84
N ASN A 2 63.16 23.98 23.87
CA ASN A 2 62.14 23.82 22.84
C ASN A 2 62.53 24.44 21.49
N LEU A 3 62.23 23.74 20.41
CA LEU A 3 62.01 24.30 19.08
C LEU A 3 60.64 23.84 18.61
N ASP A 4 59.62 24.63 18.94
CA ASP A 4 58.31 24.58 18.33
C ASP A 4 58.17 25.82 17.45
N SER A 5 58.08 25.64 16.13
CA SER A 5 57.48 26.66 15.27
C SER A 5 56.91 26.06 13.99
N LYS A 6 55.57 26.17 13.91
CA LYS A 6 54.74 26.38 12.72
C LYS A 6 54.57 25.21 11.74
N HIS A 7 53.61 24.33 12.06
CA HIS A 7 52.66 23.84 11.06
C HIS A 7 51.36 24.66 11.17
N GLN A 8 51.16 25.61 10.25
CA GLN A 8 49.84 26.16 9.96
C GLN A 8 49.07 25.08 9.19
N ASN A 9 48.05 24.49 9.81
CA ASN A 9 47.04 23.70 9.11
C ASN A 9 46.24 24.64 8.19
N GLN A 10 46.53 24.60 6.89
CA GLN A 10 45.62 25.13 5.88
C GLN A 10 44.36 24.25 5.84
N GLN A 11 43.23 24.76 6.32
CA GLN A 11 41.92 24.15 6.06
C GLN A 11 41.67 24.21 4.54
N GLN A 12 41.60 23.05 3.89
CA GLN A 12 41.17 22.97 2.49
C GLN A 12 39.65 23.20 2.41
N HIS A 13 39.25 24.36 1.92
CA HIS A 13 37.84 24.69 1.63
C HIS A 13 37.40 23.90 0.38
N VAL A 14 36.32 23.11 0.49
CA VAL A 14 35.83 22.28 -0.63
C VAL A 14 34.78 23.01 -1.47
N LEU A 15 33.95 23.87 -0.86
CA LEU A 15 33.00 24.71 -1.59
C LEU A 15 32.54 25.91 -0.73
N LYS A 16 32.56 27.12 -1.29
CA LYS A 16 31.94 28.32 -0.71
C LYS A 16 30.79 28.76 -1.60
N LEU A 17 29.58 28.87 -1.04
CA LEU A 17 28.38 29.31 -1.75
C LEU A 17 27.76 30.49 -1.01
N ASN A 18 27.58 31.61 -1.71
CA ASN A 18 26.91 32.77 -1.15
C ASN A 18 25.37 32.58 -1.16
N GLY A 19 24.68 33.02 -0.11
CA GLY A 19 23.23 32.90 0.04
C GLY A 19 22.40 33.67 -0.98
N VAL A 20 23.01 34.64 -1.65
CA VAL A 20 22.46 35.34 -2.82
C VAL A 20 22.00 34.36 -3.92
N TRP A 21 22.69 33.24 -4.12
CA TRP A 21 22.32 32.24 -5.13
C TRP A 21 20.95 31.61 -4.89
N VAL A 22 20.49 31.54 -3.63
CA VAL A 22 19.15 31.03 -3.30
C VAL A 22 18.07 31.99 -3.78
N ALA A 23 18.27 33.29 -3.55
CA ALA A 23 17.34 34.32 -3.99
C ALA A 23 17.31 34.45 -5.53
N TYR A 24 18.47 34.31 -6.19
CA TYR A 24 18.52 34.23 -7.65
C TYR A 24 17.85 32.97 -8.20
N ALA A 25 18.09 31.80 -7.61
CA ALA A 25 17.46 30.55 -8.04
C ALA A 25 15.93 30.63 -7.90
N HIS A 26 15.41 31.13 -6.78
CA HIS A 26 13.97 31.37 -6.61
C HIS A 26 13.40 32.30 -7.68
N THR A 27 14.03 33.47 -7.86
CA THR A 27 13.57 34.50 -8.80
C THR A 27 13.60 33.97 -10.24
N PHE A 28 14.69 33.30 -10.62
CA PHE A 28 14.85 32.73 -11.96
C PHE A 28 13.83 31.64 -12.24
N CYS A 29 13.68 30.65 -11.34
CA CYS A 29 12.73 29.56 -11.55
C CYS A 29 11.27 30.07 -11.58
N ALA A 30 10.91 31.01 -10.71
CA ALA A 30 9.56 31.58 -10.68
C ALA A 30 9.25 32.32 -11.99
N LEU A 31 10.14 33.24 -12.41
CA LEU A 31 9.94 34.00 -13.66
C LEU A 31 10.00 33.09 -14.89
N ALA A 32 10.90 32.10 -14.91
CA ALA A 32 11.00 31.15 -16.00
C ALA A 32 9.71 30.34 -16.14
N ALA A 33 9.07 29.94 -15.03
CA ALA A 33 7.78 29.24 -15.08
C ALA A 33 6.71 30.09 -15.77
N PHE A 34 6.46 31.31 -15.28
CA PHE A 34 5.42 32.18 -15.85
C PHE A 34 5.72 32.63 -17.28
N LEU A 35 6.97 33.01 -17.58
CA LEU A 35 7.35 33.49 -18.92
C LEU A 35 7.37 32.35 -19.95
N SER A 36 7.84 31.16 -19.60
CA SER A 36 7.80 30.02 -20.52
C SER A 36 6.38 29.60 -20.85
N ALA A 37 5.48 29.59 -19.85
CA ALA A 37 4.06 29.34 -20.06
C ALA A 37 3.43 30.38 -20.99
N LEU A 38 3.73 31.68 -20.77
CA LEU A 38 3.24 32.75 -21.63
C LEU A 38 3.76 32.64 -23.07
N ILE A 39 5.06 32.39 -23.25
CA ILE A 39 5.67 32.25 -24.57
C ILE A 39 5.04 31.07 -25.31
N VAL A 40 4.95 29.90 -24.67
CA VAL A 40 4.39 28.69 -25.29
C VAL A 40 2.89 28.86 -25.55
N GLY A 41 2.12 29.40 -24.61
CA GLY A 41 0.70 29.66 -24.76
C GLY A 41 0.39 30.65 -25.87
N VAL A 42 1.14 31.76 -25.96
CA VAL A 42 1.01 32.73 -27.07
C VAL A 42 1.44 32.11 -28.41
N THR A 43 2.42 31.20 -28.41
CA THR A 43 2.89 30.57 -29.67
C THR A 43 1.90 29.53 -30.19
N LEU A 44 1.31 28.73 -29.31
CA LEU A 44 0.49 27.56 -29.69
C LEU A 44 -1.02 27.83 -29.63
N HIS A 45 -1.47 28.63 -28.65
CA HIS A 45 -2.87 28.73 -28.28
C HIS A 45 -3.37 30.18 -28.13
N TYR A 46 -2.71 31.17 -28.75
CA TYR A 46 -3.01 32.61 -28.61
C TYR A 46 -4.51 32.94 -28.58
N HIS A 47 -5.25 32.62 -29.65
CA HIS A 47 -6.68 32.95 -29.74
C HIS A 47 -7.54 32.29 -28.66
N LYS A 48 -7.09 31.15 -28.12
CA LYS A 48 -7.82 30.41 -27.08
C LYS A 48 -7.58 30.99 -25.69
N ILE A 49 -6.35 31.41 -25.39
CA ILE A 49 -5.98 31.92 -24.06
C ILE A 49 -6.34 33.41 -23.85
N VAL A 50 -6.52 34.18 -24.93
CA VAL A 50 -7.05 35.56 -24.86
C VAL A 50 -8.58 35.61 -24.85
N GLN A 51 -9.24 34.49 -25.14
CA GLN A 51 -10.71 34.42 -25.15
C GLN A 51 -11.26 34.39 -23.73
N ASN A 52 -12.29 35.20 -23.48
CA ASN A 52 -13.09 35.15 -22.26
C ASN A 52 -14.52 34.65 -22.57
N GLY A 53 -15.40 34.62 -21.57
CA GLY A 53 -16.77 34.11 -21.72
C GLY A 53 -17.69 34.93 -22.66
N TYR A 54 -17.26 36.10 -23.13
CA TYR A 54 -18.07 37.02 -23.94
C TYR A 54 -17.36 37.51 -25.21
N TYR A 55 -16.05 37.72 -25.16
CA TYR A 55 -15.23 38.31 -26.21
C TYR A 55 -13.95 37.48 -26.45
N GLY A 56 -13.41 37.56 -27.65
CA GLY A 56 -12.11 37.00 -28.03
C GLY A 56 -11.35 37.98 -28.90
N TYR A 57 -10.26 37.54 -29.53
CA TYR A 57 -9.52 38.39 -30.45
C TYR A 57 -10.43 38.88 -31.62
N PRO A 58 -10.41 40.17 -31.99
CA PRO A 58 -9.45 41.22 -31.63
C PRO A 58 -9.82 42.08 -30.40
N ASP A 59 -11.01 41.91 -29.84
CA ASP A 59 -11.48 42.71 -28.70
C ASP A 59 -10.67 42.42 -27.42
N GLU A 60 -10.19 41.18 -27.28
CA GLU A 60 -9.26 40.77 -26.24
C GLU A 60 -7.93 40.30 -26.88
N TRP A 61 -6.82 40.85 -26.42
CA TRP A 61 -5.51 40.71 -27.06
C TRP A 61 -4.39 40.25 -26.11
N PHE A 62 -4.62 40.22 -24.80
CA PHE A 62 -3.62 39.76 -23.82
C PHE A 62 -4.21 38.76 -22.81
N PRO A 63 -3.58 37.59 -22.59
CA PRO A 63 -4.15 36.53 -21.77
C PRO A 63 -3.93 36.77 -20.27
N SER A 64 -4.92 36.40 -19.46
CA SER A 64 -4.80 36.38 -17.98
C SER A 64 -3.76 35.37 -17.51
N VAL A 65 -3.30 35.50 -16.27
CA VAL A 65 -2.34 34.55 -15.69
C VAL A 65 -2.98 33.17 -15.60
N SER A 66 -4.21 33.08 -15.09
CA SER A 66 -4.94 31.81 -14.93
C SER A 66 -5.15 31.09 -16.27
N ALA A 67 -5.55 31.79 -17.34
CA ALA A 67 -5.71 31.18 -18.65
C ALA A 67 -4.37 30.68 -19.24
N THR A 68 -3.29 31.41 -18.98
CA THR A 68 -1.95 31.08 -19.50
C THR A 68 -1.37 29.82 -18.86
N ILE A 69 -1.63 29.60 -17.57
CA ILE A 69 -1.02 28.49 -16.82
C ILE A 69 -1.93 27.27 -16.63
N GLY A 70 -3.24 27.43 -16.84
CA GLY A 70 -4.24 26.44 -16.39
C GLY A 70 -5.04 25.76 -17.48
N ASP A 71 -5.16 26.35 -18.68
CA ASP A 71 -6.21 25.94 -19.61
C ASP A 71 -5.80 24.81 -20.55
N ARG A 72 -4.52 24.73 -20.93
CA ARG A 72 -4.10 23.95 -22.11
C ARG A 72 -2.73 23.29 -21.95
N TYR A 73 -2.60 22.12 -22.56
CA TYR A 73 -1.33 21.45 -22.81
C TYR A 73 -0.68 21.97 -24.10
N PRO A 74 0.64 22.20 -24.18
CA PRO A 74 1.67 21.87 -23.19
C PRO A 74 2.06 22.98 -22.19
N GLU A 75 1.59 24.21 -22.37
CA GLU A 75 1.98 25.36 -21.52
C GLU A 75 1.68 25.13 -20.03
N ARG A 76 0.55 24.50 -19.70
CA ARG A 76 0.21 24.09 -18.32
C ARG A 76 1.26 23.15 -17.72
N SER A 77 1.64 22.11 -18.46
CA SER A 77 2.63 21.13 -17.97
C SER A 77 4.02 21.75 -17.81
N ILE A 78 4.42 22.61 -18.74
CA ILE A 78 5.69 23.35 -18.66
C ILE A 78 5.68 24.27 -17.42
N PHE A 79 4.59 25.01 -17.20
CA PHE A 79 4.43 25.82 -16.00
C PHE A 79 4.56 25.00 -14.73
N GLN A 80 3.79 23.90 -14.62
CA GLN A 80 3.74 23.04 -13.45
C GLN A 80 5.10 22.38 -13.13
N ILE A 81 5.90 22.02 -14.14
CA ILE A 81 7.25 21.49 -13.93
C ILE A 81 8.18 22.61 -13.44
N MET A 82 8.18 23.76 -14.11
CA MET A 82 9.09 24.86 -13.79
C MET A 82 8.78 25.51 -12.43
N ILE A 83 7.50 25.60 -12.06
CA ILE A 83 7.09 26.13 -10.76
C ILE A 83 7.39 25.12 -9.63
N ALA A 84 7.33 23.81 -9.88
CA ALA A 84 7.81 22.80 -8.93
C ALA A 84 9.30 22.98 -8.60
N LEU A 85 10.12 23.30 -9.60
CA LEU A 85 11.56 23.57 -9.40
C LEU A 85 11.79 24.81 -8.51
N THR A 86 10.83 25.73 -8.45
CA THR A 86 10.87 26.90 -7.56
C THR A 86 10.68 26.52 -6.08
N ALA A 87 10.04 25.39 -5.78
CA ALA A 87 9.71 24.99 -4.41
C ALA A 87 10.97 24.83 -3.52
N GLY A 88 12.03 24.19 -4.03
CA GLY A 88 13.29 24.03 -3.29
C GLY A 88 13.92 25.38 -2.89
N PRO A 89 14.28 26.25 -3.87
CA PRO A 89 14.76 27.60 -3.60
C PRO A 89 13.81 28.43 -2.73
N ARG A 90 12.49 28.26 -2.89
CA ARG A 90 11.48 28.96 -2.10
C ARG A 90 11.57 28.63 -0.61
N PHE A 91 11.55 27.35 -0.25
CA PHE A 91 11.65 26.96 1.16
C PHE A 91 13.00 27.34 1.77
N LEU A 92 14.08 27.28 0.99
CA LEU A 92 15.39 27.73 1.44
C LEU A 92 15.41 29.26 1.66
N LEU A 93 14.80 30.06 0.78
CA LEU A 93 14.65 31.51 0.95
C LEU A 93 13.88 31.85 2.24
N LEU A 94 12.79 31.14 2.53
CA LEU A 94 12.03 31.33 3.78
C LEU A 94 12.88 31.02 5.02
N PHE A 95 13.63 29.93 4.97
CA PHE A 95 14.52 29.51 6.05
C PHE A 95 15.64 30.53 6.31
N LEU A 96 16.32 30.99 5.26
CA LEU A 96 17.38 32.00 5.38
C LEU A 96 16.83 33.35 5.84
N SER A 97 15.65 33.74 5.34
CA SER A 97 14.96 34.94 5.81
C SER A 97 14.63 34.85 7.30
N TYR A 98 14.17 33.69 7.78
CA TYR A 98 13.92 33.48 9.20
C TYR A 98 15.20 33.61 10.02
N LEU A 99 16.29 32.96 9.61
CA LEU A 99 17.57 33.03 10.32
C LEU A 99 18.11 34.46 10.39
N ARG A 100 18.07 35.20 9.28
CA ARG A 100 18.54 36.58 9.19
C ARG A 100 17.70 37.55 10.04
N LEU A 101 16.39 37.34 10.08
CA LEU A 101 15.44 38.24 10.73
C LEU A 101 15.12 37.84 12.18
N ASN A 102 15.69 36.73 12.66
CA ASN A 102 15.46 36.24 14.01
C ASN A 102 16.05 37.21 15.05
N LYS A 103 15.22 37.69 15.97
CA LYS A 103 15.65 38.57 17.08
C LYS A 103 15.16 37.97 18.39
N THR A 104 16.05 37.92 19.39
CA THR A 104 15.73 37.42 20.73
C THR A 104 14.53 38.20 21.32
N GLY A 105 13.50 37.45 21.74
CA GLY A 105 12.29 38.02 22.36
C GLY A 105 11.18 38.50 21.40
N SER A 106 11.31 38.33 20.08
CA SER A 106 10.25 38.69 19.11
C SER A 106 9.60 37.47 18.49
N TYR A 107 8.26 37.44 18.45
CA TYR A 107 7.48 36.38 17.79
C TYR A 107 7.25 36.64 16.29
N LEU A 108 7.56 37.85 15.81
CA LEU A 108 7.34 38.25 14.41
C LEU A 108 8.11 37.41 13.37
N PRO A 109 9.36 36.96 13.62
CA PRO A 109 10.07 36.10 12.67
C PRO A 109 9.37 34.75 12.48
N LEU A 110 8.81 34.20 13.56
CA LEU A 110 8.05 32.96 13.52
C LEU A 110 6.72 33.13 12.77
N ILE A 111 5.99 34.23 13.00
CA ILE A 111 4.78 34.55 12.22
C ILE A 111 5.13 34.68 10.74
N GLY A 112 6.22 35.39 10.41
CA GLY A 112 6.70 35.50 9.04
C GLY A 112 6.99 34.13 8.43
N LEU A 113 7.73 33.26 9.11
CA LEU A 113 8.04 31.92 8.62
C LEU A 113 6.78 31.07 8.39
N VAL A 114 5.87 31.02 9.37
CA VAL A 114 4.62 30.24 9.27
C VAL A 114 3.75 30.77 8.13
N SER A 115 3.56 32.09 8.06
CA SER A 115 2.83 32.73 6.96
C SER A 115 3.48 32.46 5.60
N GLY A 116 4.81 32.51 5.50
CA GLY A 116 5.54 32.21 4.26
C GLY A 116 5.41 30.76 3.82
N ILE A 117 5.42 29.80 4.76
CA ILE A 117 5.20 28.38 4.50
C ILE A 117 3.77 28.15 4.02
N LEU A 118 2.77 28.63 4.77
CA LEU A 118 1.36 28.49 4.41
C LEU A 118 1.08 29.14 3.05
N ARG A 119 1.62 30.34 2.80
CA ARG A 119 1.54 31.03 1.50
C ARG A 119 2.09 30.12 0.40
N THR A 120 3.26 29.52 0.60
CA THR A 120 3.88 28.62 -0.39
C THR A 120 3.02 27.39 -0.69
N PHE A 121 2.41 26.78 0.33
CA PHE A 121 1.47 25.67 0.13
C PHE A 121 0.21 26.10 -0.62
N THR A 122 -0.39 27.22 -0.24
CA THR A 122 -1.57 27.75 -0.96
C THR A 122 -1.24 28.12 -2.41
N CYS A 123 0.01 28.53 -2.70
CA CYS A 123 0.50 28.72 -4.06
C CYS A 123 0.45 27.43 -4.87
N GLY A 124 1.00 26.35 -4.31
CA GLY A 124 0.89 25.02 -4.92
C GLY A 124 -0.57 24.61 -5.16
N GLY A 125 -1.46 24.94 -4.21
CA GLY A 125 -2.90 24.71 -4.35
C GLY A 125 -3.49 25.29 -5.64
N TRP A 126 -3.43 26.61 -5.83
CA TRP A 126 -4.05 27.26 -7.00
C TRP A 126 -3.28 27.07 -8.32
N VAL A 127 -2.01 26.68 -8.25
CA VAL A 127 -1.18 26.38 -9.44
C VAL A 127 -1.43 24.97 -9.98
N TYR A 128 -1.68 23.99 -9.12
CA TYR A 128 -1.93 22.60 -9.54
C TYR A 128 -3.42 22.31 -9.73
N ILE A 129 -4.28 22.90 -8.90
CA ILE A 129 -5.74 22.86 -9.06
C ILE A 129 -6.12 24.09 -9.87
N THR A 130 -6.20 23.93 -11.18
CA THR A 130 -6.46 25.04 -12.10
C THR A 130 -7.93 25.44 -12.07
N SER A 131 -8.25 26.68 -12.42
CA SER A 131 -9.65 27.15 -12.50
C SER A 131 -10.54 26.34 -13.46
N THR A 132 -9.91 25.62 -14.39
CA THR A 132 -10.56 24.66 -15.30
C THR A 132 -10.86 23.30 -14.69
N ASP A 133 -10.10 22.87 -13.67
CA ASP A 133 -10.28 21.59 -12.99
C ASP A 133 -11.31 21.71 -11.85
N ASP A 134 -11.14 22.71 -10.98
CA ASP A 134 -12.04 23.02 -9.87
C ASP A 134 -11.94 24.51 -9.53
N HIS A 135 -12.95 25.27 -9.93
CA HIS A 135 -12.98 26.73 -9.78
C HIS A 135 -13.04 27.17 -8.31
N ASP A 136 -13.77 26.44 -7.45
CA ASP A 136 -13.97 26.84 -6.05
C ASP A 136 -12.69 26.59 -5.24
N ALA A 137 -12.06 25.42 -5.42
CA ALA A 137 -10.80 25.10 -4.77
C ALA A 137 -9.67 26.04 -5.24
N HIS A 138 -9.57 26.30 -6.55
CA HIS A 138 -8.62 27.26 -7.11
C HIS A 138 -8.73 28.64 -6.43
N ASP A 139 -9.95 29.18 -6.32
CA ASP A 139 -10.18 30.51 -5.75
C ASP A 139 -9.90 30.55 -4.24
N ILE A 140 -10.26 29.51 -3.48
CA ILE A 140 -9.93 29.41 -2.05
C ILE A 140 -8.42 29.47 -1.85
N PHE A 141 -7.65 28.71 -2.63
CA PHE A 141 -6.19 28.70 -2.53
C PHE A 141 -5.57 30.02 -2.97
N MET A 142 -6.07 30.64 -4.04
CA MET A 142 -5.61 31.94 -4.52
C MET A 142 -5.90 33.08 -3.51
N ILE A 143 -7.12 33.14 -2.95
CA ILE A 143 -7.48 34.13 -1.93
C ILE A 143 -6.64 33.91 -0.67
N SER A 144 -6.49 32.65 -0.23
CA SER A 144 -5.66 32.31 0.92
C SER A 144 -4.21 32.75 0.70
N TYR A 145 -3.67 32.58 -0.50
CA TYR A 145 -2.34 33.06 -0.88
C TYR A 145 -2.21 34.57 -0.72
N ILE A 146 -3.16 35.35 -1.24
CA ILE A 146 -3.17 36.82 -1.15
C ILE A 146 -3.29 37.26 0.32
N VAL A 147 -4.19 36.65 1.09
CA VAL A 147 -4.38 36.97 2.52
C VAL A 147 -3.11 36.67 3.32
N LEU A 148 -2.48 35.52 3.08
CA LEU A 148 -1.23 35.12 3.73
C LEU A 148 -0.02 35.95 3.29
N THR A 149 -0.11 36.66 2.15
CA THR A 149 0.93 37.60 1.70
C THR A 149 1.02 38.83 2.62
N ILE A 150 -0.06 39.21 3.30
CA ILE A 150 -0.08 40.33 4.26
C ILE A 150 0.86 40.08 5.45
N PRO A 151 0.68 39.01 6.27
CA PRO A 151 1.58 38.75 7.39
C PRO A 151 3.02 38.52 6.94
N TRP A 152 3.26 37.88 5.79
CA TRP A 152 4.59 37.69 5.22
C TRP A 152 5.30 39.03 4.97
N THR A 153 4.70 39.88 4.13
CA THR A 153 5.32 41.15 3.71
C THR A 153 5.47 42.13 4.86
N VAL A 154 4.50 42.18 5.78
CA VAL A 154 4.57 43.02 6.98
C VAL A 154 5.68 42.57 7.93
N CYS A 155 5.78 41.26 8.22
CA CYS A 155 6.80 40.75 9.13
C CYS A 155 8.20 40.96 8.56
N VAL A 156 8.43 40.60 7.30
CA VAL A 156 9.74 40.73 6.64
C VAL A 156 10.18 42.20 6.57
N THR A 157 9.28 43.11 6.19
CA THR A 157 9.59 44.55 6.08
C THR A 157 9.83 45.22 7.44
N LYS A 158 9.09 44.81 8.49
CA LYS A 158 9.28 45.36 9.84
C LYS A 158 10.56 44.86 10.50
N LEU A 159 10.94 43.61 10.25
CA LEU A 159 12.11 42.98 10.86
C LEU A 159 13.43 43.38 10.19
N THR A 160 13.38 43.82 8.92
CA THR A 160 14.53 44.38 8.19
C THR A 160 15.19 45.49 9.02
N ASP A 161 16.53 45.45 9.09
CA ASP A 161 17.32 46.38 9.89
C ASP A 161 17.02 47.85 9.51
N LYS A 162 16.95 48.72 10.53
CA LYS A 162 16.70 50.15 10.38
C LYS A 162 17.88 50.88 9.71
N SER A 163 19.09 50.31 9.77
CA SER A 163 20.29 50.83 9.13
C SER A 163 20.21 50.79 7.59
N ASN A 164 19.66 49.70 7.03
CA ASN A 164 19.50 49.50 5.59
C ASN A 164 18.18 50.09 5.07
N LYS A 165 18.13 51.42 4.98
CA LYS A 165 16.96 52.17 4.47
C LYS A 165 16.60 51.80 3.03
N PHE A 166 17.59 51.44 2.20
CA PHE A 166 17.37 51.06 0.80
C PHE A 166 16.53 49.79 0.68
N LEU A 167 16.96 48.70 1.33
CA LEU A 167 16.25 47.42 1.34
C LEU A 167 14.83 47.55 1.92
N LYS A 168 14.71 48.27 3.03
CA LYS A 168 13.42 48.49 3.69
C LYS A 168 12.44 49.29 2.84
N ASN A 169 12.92 50.32 2.14
CA ASN A 169 12.09 51.11 1.23
C ASN A 169 11.71 50.31 -0.02
N GLY A 170 12.61 49.49 -0.55
CA GLY A 170 12.34 48.57 -1.65
C GLY A 170 11.21 47.59 -1.34
N ARG A 171 11.32 46.85 -0.22
CA ARG A 171 10.29 45.92 0.27
C ARG A 171 8.96 46.62 0.57
N ARG A 172 9.01 47.81 1.19
CA ARG A 172 7.81 48.61 1.46
C ARG A 172 7.14 49.05 0.16
N PHE A 173 7.91 49.52 -0.82
CA PHE A 173 7.39 49.96 -2.11
C PHE A 173 6.72 48.82 -2.86
N THR A 174 7.38 47.66 -3.01
CA THR A 174 6.80 46.51 -3.71
C THR A 174 5.56 45.98 -3.00
N ALA A 175 5.55 45.91 -1.66
CA ALA A 175 4.36 45.51 -0.91
C ALA A 175 3.20 46.50 -1.07
N VAL A 176 3.45 47.81 -0.95
CA VAL A 176 2.41 48.84 -1.13
C VAL A 176 1.89 48.86 -2.56
N ALA A 177 2.77 48.69 -3.56
CA ALA A 177 2.38 48.60 -4.96
C ALA A 177 1.51 47.35 -5.22
N PHE A 178 1.89 46.19 -4.67
CA PHE A 178 1.12 44.95 -4.81
C PHE A 178 -0.30 45.11 -4.27
N PHE A 179 -0.46 45.52 -3.00
CA PHE A 179 -1.80 45.71 -2.42
C PHE A 179 -2.55 46.89 -3.02
N GLY A 180 -1.85 47.93 -3.49
CA GLY A 180 -2.44 49.06 -4.20
C GLY A 180 -3.05 48.65 -5.54
N LEU A 181 -2.42 47.73 -6.28
CA LEU A 181 -2.93 47.20 -7.55
C LEU A 181 -4.14 46.27 -7.40
N LEU A 182 -4.46 45.78 -6.20
CA LEU A 182 -5.70 45.03 -5.98
C LEU A 182 -6.95 45.89 -6.22
N VAL A 183 -6.89 47.21 -5.97
CA VAL A 183 -8.01 48.12 -6.22
C VAL A 183 -8.38 48.21 -7.71
N PRO A 184 -7.45 48.56 -8.62
CA PRO A 184 -7.74 48.54 -10.05
C PRO A 184 -8.02 47.13 -10.57
N LEU A 185 -7.42 46.07 -9.99
CA LEU A 185 -7.73 44.68 -10.33
C LEU A 185 -9.23 44.37 -10.11
N VAL A 186 -9.76 44.68 -8.93
CA VAL A 186 -11.19 44.45 -8.60
C VAL A 186 -12.09 45.31 -9.48
N TYR A 187 -11.73 46.57 -9.73
CA TYR A 187 -12.49 47.43 -10.64
C TYR A 187 -12.57 46.82 -12.05
N LEU A 188 -11.43 46.41 -12.63
CA LEU A 188 -11.37 45.82 -13.96
C LEU A 188 -12.06 44.44 -14.03
N PHE A 189 -12.00 43.66 -12.95
CA PHE A 189 -12.76 42.41 -12.82
C PHE A 189 -14.27 42.66 -12.92
N ILE A 190 -14.78 43.69 -12.25
CA ILE A 190 -16.20 44.09 -12.34
C ILE A 190 -16.54 44.56 -13.76
N GLN A 191 -15.68 45.37 -14.39
CA GLN A 191 -15.89 45.82 -15.77
C GLN A 191 -15.95 44.65 -16.76
N HIS A 192 -15.10 43.65 -16.58
CA HIS A 192 -15.07 42.44 -17.41
C HIS A 192 -16.26 41.50 -17.13
N LYS A 193 -16.48 41.10 -15.87
CA LYS A 193 -17.47 40.05 -15.51
C LYS A 193 -18.91 40.55 -15.43
N VAL A 194 -19.11 41.75 -14.88
CA VAL A 194 -20.44 42.30 -14.60
C VAL A 194 -20.88 43.22 -15.73
N HIS A 195 -20.06 44.20 -16.09
CA HIS A 195 -20.42 45.19 -17.12
C HIS A 195 -20.09 44.73 -18.55
N ARG A 196 -19.34 43.62 -18.71
CA ARG A 196 -19.03 42.99 -20.00
C ARG A 196 -18.45 44.01 -21.01
N VAL A 197 -17.52 44.84 -20.57
CA VAL A 197 -16.86 45.83 -21.44
C VAL A 197 -15.77 45.13 -22.26
N ALA A 198 -15.79 45.30 -23.59
CA ALA A 198 -14.77 44.77 -24.49
C ALA A 198 -13.38 45.34 -24.17
N GLY A 199 -12.35 44.48 -24.11
CA GLY A 199 -10.96 44.84 -23.78
C GLY A 199 -10.68 44.93 -22.28
N ALA A 200 -11.70 44.92 -21.41
CA ALA A 200 -11.51 45.02 -19.97
C ALA A 200 -10.77 43.79 -19.39
N TYR A 201 -10.88 42.62 -20.02
CA TYR A 201 -10.18 41.41 -19.59
C TYR A 201 -8.67 41.49 -19.90
N SER A 202 -8.28 42.05 -21.04
CA SER A 202 -6.87 42.29 -21.38
C SER A 202 -6.22 43.32 -20.45
N TYR A 203 -6.94 44.40 -20.09
CA TYR A 203 -6.46 45.35 -19.07
C TYR A 203 -6.36 44.72 -17.68
N TYR A 204 -7.34 43.90 -17.30
CA TYR A 204 -7.30 43.12 -16.08
C TYR A 204 -6.07 42.20 -16.03
N ALA A 205 -5.77 41.51 -17.13
CA ALA A 205 -4.61 40.64 -17.26
C ALA A 205 -3.29 41.40 -17.03
N TYR A 206 -3.11 42.62 -17.55
CA TYR A 206 -1.90 43.41 -17.26
C TYR A 206 -1.70 43.66 -15.76
N VAL A 207 -2.79 43.88 -15.02
CA VAL A 207 -2.72 44.06 -13.56
C VAL A 207 -2.39 42.75 -12.86
N GLU A 208 -2.97 41.62 -13.27
CA GLU A 208 -2.59 40.30 -12.74
C GLU A 208 -1.12 39.98 -12.94
N TRP A 209 -0.61 40.14 -14.17
CA TRP A 209 0.80 39.91 -14.48
C TRP A 209 1.71 40.85 -13.67
N SER A 210 1.29 42.10 -13.48
CA SER A 210 2.02 43.06 -12.62
C SER A 210 2.08 42.59 -11.16
N LEU A 211 1.01 42.00 -10.63
CA LEU A 211 0.99 41.42 -9.28
C LEU A 211 2.00 40.27 -9.15
N ILE A 212 2.09 39.39 -10.15
CA ILE A 212 3.10 38.31 -10.16
C ILE A 212 4.52 38.88 -10.12
N PHE A 213 4.83 39.88 -10.97
CA PHE A 213 6.16 40.51 -10.97
C PHE A 213 6.49 41.22 -9.66
N LEU A 214 5.52 41.90 -9.05
CA LEU A 214 5.71 42.57 -7.76
C LEU A 214 5.90 41.58 -6.60
N ASP A 215 5.20 40.45 -6.65
CA ASP A 215 5.28 39.41 -5.65
C ASP A 215 6.63 38.68 -5.69
N VAL A 216 7.07 38.26 -6.88
CA VAL A 216 8.41 37.72 -7.08
C VAL A 216 9.47 38.78 -6.73
N GLY A 217 9.25 40.02 -7.16
CA GLY A 217 10.15 41.14 -6.88
C GLY A 217 10.29 41.49 -5.39
N PHE A 218 9.23 41.30 -4.58
CA PHE A 218 9.33 41.43 -3.13
C PHE A 218 10.35 40.45 -2.55
N ASP A 219 10.30 39.19 -2.99
CA ASP A 219 11.20 38.14 -2.52
C ASP A 219 12.63 38.28 -3.09
N THR A 220 12.78 38.84 -4.31
CA THR A 220 14.08 39.17 -4.93
C THR A 220 14.91 40.16 -4.11
N TRP A 221 14.29 41.07 -3.35
CA TRP A 221 15.02 41.97 -2.43
C TRP A 221 15.90 41.22 -1.41
N SER A 222 15.62 39.94 -1.17
CA SER A 222 16.45 39.08 -0.32
C SER A 222 17.86 38.87 -0.87
N VAL A 223 18.13 39.16 -2.15
CA VAL A 223 19.50 39.24 -2.70
C VAL A 223 20.36 40.22 -1.90
N VAL A 224 19.84 41.41 -1.61
CA VAL A 224 20.57 42.43 -0.82
C VAL A 224 20.67 42.02 0.66
N ASP A 225 19.71 41.24 1.14
CA ASP A 225 19.66 40.78 2.54
C ASP A 225 20.59 39.59 2.81
N PHE A 226 20.99 38.87 1.75
CA PHE A 226 21.83 37.66 1.82
C PHE A 226 23.26 37.89 1.32
N GLU A 227 23.63 39.12 0.95
CA GLU A 227 24.95 39.44 0.38
C GLU A 227 26.11 39.04 1.32
N ASP A 228 25.90 39.19 2.63
CA ASP A 228 26.85 38.84 3.69
C ASP A 228 26.68 37.42 4.25
N LEU A 229 25.77 36.61 3.69
CA LEU A 229 25.57 35.22 4.09
C LEU A 229 26.41 34.29 3.22
N GLU A 230 27.44 33.68 3.80
CA GLU A 230 28.24 32.65 3.13
C GLU A 230 28.00 31.27 3.76
N PHE A 231 27.75 30.27 2.92
CA PHE A 231 27.77 28.87 3.29
C PHE A 231 29.14 28.31 2.98
N GLU A 232 29.84 27.89 4.03
CA GLU A 232 31.12 27.22 3.89
C GLU A 232 30.96 25.71 4.11
N LEU A 233 31.38 24.94 3.10
CA LEU A 233 31.49 23.49 3.20
C LEU A 233 32.96 23.13 3.42
N SER A 234 33.35 22.98 4.69
CA SER A 234 34.70 22.55 5.07
C SER A 234 34.74 21.04 5.29
N ALA A 235 35.64 20.34 4.61
CA ALA A 235 35.99 18.96 4.97
C ALA A 235 37.00 19.01 6.12
N ALA A 236 36.51 18.93 7.35
CA ALA A 236 37.39 18.77 8.50
C ALA A 236 37.78 17.30 8.63
N GLU A 237 39.08 16.97 8.55
CA GLU A 237 39.59 15.60 8.70
C GLU A 237 39.21 14.94 10.04
N ASN A 238 38.71 15.71 11.03
CA ASN A 238 38.32 15.19 12.34
C ASN A 238 37.05 15.83 12.97
N ALA A 239 36.11 16.39 12.18
CA ALA A 239 34.83 16.89 12.68
C ALA A 239 33.63 16.06 12.16
N PRO A 240 32.50 15.96 12.90
CA PRO A 240 31.40 15.05 12.58
C PRO A 240 30.76 15.31 11.21
N PRO A 241 30.11 14.30 10.57
CA PRO A 241 29.50 14.49 9.26
C PRO A 241 28.34 15.47 9.36
N THR A 242 28.46 16.56 8.60
CA THR A 242 27.39 17.52 8.26
C THR A 242 26.76 18.24 9.44
N VAL A 243 27.56 19.02 10.16
CA VAL A 243 27.05 20.23 10.80
C VAL A 243 27.17 21.34 9.77
N LEU A 244 26.05 21.86 9.27
CA LEU A 244 26.04 23.09 8.51
C LEU A 244 26.30 24.22 9.53
N ASN A 245 27.57 24.47 9.82
CA ASN A 245 27.99 25.53 10.73
C ASN A 245 27.72 26.86 10.04
N LEU A 246 26.60 27.49 10.38
CA LEU A 246 26.29 28.84 9.94
C LEU A 246 26.90 29.82 10.96
N SER A 247 28.13 30.27 10.69
CA SER A 247 28.78 31.30 11.50
C SER A 247 28.28 32.68 11.10
N TYR A 248 27.52 33.32 11.98
CA TYR A 248 27.19 34.74 11.88
C TYR A 248 28.37 35.55 12.45
N PHE A 249 29.09 36.30 11.62
CA PHE A 249 30.10 37.25 12.09
C PHE A 249 29.41 38.51 12.62
N SER A 250 28.94 38.47 13.87
CA SER A 250 28.72 39.69 14.64
C SER A 250 29.95 39.93 15.52
N GLN A 251 30.74 40.96 15.20
CA GLN A 251 31.65 41.56 16.15
C GLN A 251 30.82 42.13 17.29
N ASP A 252 30.94 41.55 18.48
CA ASP A 252 30.88 42.28 19.73
C ASP A 252 31.56 41.42 20.81
N GLU A 253 32.75 41.89 21.20
CA GLU A 253 33.42 41.48 22.42
C GLU A 253 32.61 41.98 23.62
N THR A 254 32.40 41.16 24.65
CA THR A 254 32.89 41.47 26.01
C THR A 254 32.53 40.41 27.05
N SER A 255 33.52 40.19 27.92
CA SER A 255 33.46 39.83 29.35
C SER A 255 33.04 38.42 29.77
N SER A 256 34.08 37.68 30.15
CA SER A 256 34.16 36.64 31.17
C SER A 256 33.57 37.04 32.53
N THR A 257 33.03 36.06 33.28
CA THR A 257 33.36 35.81 34.70
C THR A 257 32.75 34.49 35.21
N ASP A 258 33.64 33.57 35.58
CA ASP A 258 33.72 32.81 36.84
C ASP A 258 32.51 32.08 37.47
N GLU A 259 32.65 30.74 37.51
CA GLU A 259 32.69 29.87 38.71
C GLU A 259 31.51 29.85 39.72
N LYS A 260 30.81 28.70 39.86
CA LYS A 260 31.12 27.59 40.81
C LYS A 260 29.98 26.57 41.04
N GLU A 261 30.45 25.34 41.24
CA GLU A 261 29.96 24.27 42.16
C GLU A 261 28.59 23.59 41.96
N ALA A 262 28.66 22.28 41.63
CA ALA A 262 27.78 21.27 42.20
C ALA A 262 28.49 19.90 42.31
N VAL A 263 28.84 19.56 43.55
CA VAL A 263 28.86 18.25 44.23
C VAL A 263 29.18 16.99 43.39
N LYS A 264 30.39 16.44 43.62
CA LYS A 264 30.74 15.05 43.32
C LYS A 264 30.19 14.13 44.41
N GLU A 265 29.12 13.40 44.11
CA GLU A 265 28.84 12.15 44.82
C GLU A 265 29.38 10.97 44.00
N LYS A 266 30.35 10.26 44.58
CA LYS A 266 30.88 8.99 44.08
C LYS A 266 29.84 7.91 44.35
N LEU A 267 29.20 7.38 43.31
CA LEU A 267 28.48 6.12 43.38
C LEU A 267 29.35 5.00 42.79
N VAL A 268 29.51 3.95 43.60
CA VAL A 268 30.29 2.74 43.35
C VAL A 268 29.72 1.97 42.14
N PRO A 269 30.54 1.51 41.19
CA PRO A 269 30.06 0.73 40.06
C PRO A 269 29.85 -0.73 40.47
N GLY A 270 28.61 -1.21 40.35
CA GLY A 270 28.30 -2.64 40.38
C GLY A 270 27.30 -3.05 41.44
N GLN A 271 26.01 -2.99 41.09
CA GLN A 271 24.93 -3.91 41.48
C GLN A 271 23.59 -3.22 41.17
N TYR A 272 23.14 -3.31 39.93
CA TYR A 272 21.72 -3.16 39.62
C TYR A 272 21.17 -4.53 39.23
N PRO A 273 20.09 -5.03 39.86
CA PRO A 273 19.43 -6.23 39.40
C PRO A 273 18.95 -5.99 37.96
N VAL A 274 19.17 -6.99 37.10
CA VAL A 274 18.87 -6.98 35.65
C VAL A 274 17.39 -6.65 35.34
N ASP A 275 16.52 -6.73 36.35
CA ASP A 275 15.10 -6.39 36.28
C ASP A 275 14.80 -4.87 36.43
N SER A 276 15.80 -4.04 36.72
CA SER A 276 15.63 -2.58 36.92
C SER A 276 16.05 -1.71 35.73
N LEU A 277 16.58 -2.31 34.65
CA LEU A 277 16.91 -1.60 33.41
C LEU A 277 15.68 -1.62 32.47
N VAL A 278 15.06 -0.45 32.31
CA VAL A 278 14.04 -0.10 31.30
C VAL A 278 12.96 -1.16 31.06
N GLY A 279 11.98 -1.26 31.95
CA GLY A 279 10.61 -1.66 31.58
C GLY A 279 10.37 -3.07 31.02
N LEU A 280 11.34 -3.99 31.00
CA LEU A 280 11.20 -5.35 30.45
C LEU A 280 10.37 -6.29 31.35
N THR A 281 9.22 -5.84 31.85
CA THR A 281 8.27 -6.68 32.58
C THR A 281 7.50 -7.60 31.63
N PHE A 282 6.86 -8.64 32.18
CA PHE A 282 6.00 -9.51 31.38
C PHE A 282 4.83 -8.73 30.76
N ILE A 283 4.20 -7.84 31.54
CA ILE A 283 3.08 -7.00 31.08
C ILE A 283 3.52 -6.10 29.92
N HIS A 284 4.67 -5.43 30.02
CA HIS A 284 5.20 -4.60 28.94
C HIS A 284 5.46 -5.41 27.66
N SER A 285 5.91 -6.66 27.80
CA SER A 285 6.10 -7.56 26.66
C SER A 285 4.79 -7.85 25.94
N ILE A 286 3.70 -8.09 26.70
CA ILE A 286 2.36 -8.31 26.13
C ILE A 286 1.83 -7.04 25.45
N VAL A 287 1.98 -5.88 26.09
CA VAL A 287 1.59 -4.57 25.51
C VAL A 287 2.31 -4.33 24.17
N GLN A 288 3.62 -4.58 24.08
CA GLN A 288 4.35 -4.43 22.81
C GLN A 288 3.89 -5.42 21.73
N ILE A 289 3.57 -6.66 22.10
CA ILE A 289 3.04 -7.67 21.16
C ILE A 289 1.67 -7.22 20.63
N ILE A 290 0.78 -6.73 21.50
CA ILE A 290 -0.53 -6.21 21.11
C ILE A 290 -0.37 -4.98 20.20
N ASN A 291 0.46 -4.02 20.58
CA ASN A 291 0.74 -2.84 19.75
C ASN A 291 1.32 -3.22 18.37
N SER A 292 2.14 -4.28 18.31
CA SER A 292 2.68 -4.80 17.06
C SER A 292 1.62 -5.54 16.24
N PHE A 293 0.72 -6.30 16.89
CA PHE A 293 -0.45 -6.90 16.26
C PHE A 293 -1.37 -5.83 15.63
N ILE A 294 -1.65 -4.73 16.33
CA ILE A 294 -2.43 -3.61 15.80
C ILE A 294 -1.70 -2.98 14.61
N PHE A 295 -0.39 -2.76 14.70
CA PHE A 295 0.41 -2.25 13.58
C PHE A 295 0.29 -3.14 12.33
N TRP A 296 0.50 -4.46 12.48
CA TRP A 296 0.41 -5.39 11.35
C TRP A 296 -1.00 -5.47 10.77
N SER A 297 -2.03 -5.39 11.61
CA SER A 297 -3.43 -5.38 11.17
C SER A 297 -3.75 -4.14 10.34
N VAL A 298 -3.30 -2.96 10.77
CA VAL A 298 -3.50 -1.69 10.06
C VAL A 298 -2.67 -1.65 8.77
N PHE A 299 -1.42 -2.10 8.81
CA PHE A 299 -0.53 -2.10 7.65
C PHE A 299 -1.05 -3.02 6.54
N THR A 300 -1.38 -4.28 6.87
CA THR A 300 -1.88 -5.26 5.89
C THR A 300 -3.26 -4.89 5.32
N ALA A 301 -4.05 -4.09 6.05
CA ALA A 301 -5.30 -3.55 5.55
C ALA A 301 -5.14 -2.47 4.48
N LEU A 302 -4.04 -1.72 4.48
CA LEU A 302 -3.90 -0.54 3.62
C LEU A 302 -3.98 -0.91 2.14
N PHE A 303 -3.11 -1.81 1.68
CA PHE A 303 -3.08 -2.21 0.27
C PHE A 303 -4.35 -2.93 -0.17
N LEU A 304 -4.95 -3.70 0.74
CA LEU A 304 -6.25 -4.33 0.56
C LEU A 304 -7.38 -3.30 0.32
N CYS A 305 -7.40 -2.20 1.08
CA CYS A 305 -8.39 -1.14 0.87
C CYS A 305 -8.06 -0.28 -0.36
N ILE A 306 -6.78 -0.08 -0.69
CA ILE A 306 -6.37 0.61 -1.91
C ILE A 306 -6.87 -0.15 -3.14
N TRP A 307 -6.77 -1.48 -3.15
CA TRP A 307 -7.11 -2.33 -4.31
C TRP A 307 -8.55 -2.19 -4.79
N HIS A 308 -9.48 -1.85 -3.90
CA HIS A 308 -10.87 -1.60 -4.26
C HIS A 308 -11.01 -0.51 -5.35
N PHE A 309 -10.20 0.53 -5.37
CA PHE A 309 -10.38 1.62 -6.33
C PHE A 309 -9.90 1.27 -7.75
N PRO A 310 -8.67 0.75 -7.96
CA PRO A 310 -8.25 0.30 -9.29
C PRO A 310 -9.15 -0.78 -9.88
N LEU A 311 -9.70 -1.68 -9.05
CA LEU A 311 -10.57 -2.75 -9.52
C LEU A 311 -11.88 -2.21 -10.10
N TRP A 312 -12.52 -1.23 -9.46
CA TRP A 312 -13.76 -0.62 -9.97
C TRP A 312 -13.52 0.43 -11.06
N ASN A 313 -12.36 1.08 -11.08
CA ASN A 313 -12.01 2.06 -12.11
C ASN A 313 -11.32 1.42 -13.33
N MET A 314 -10.99 0.13 -13.28
CA MET A 314 -10.23 -0.60 -14.30
C MET A 314 -8.93 0.13 -14.70
N GLY A 315 -8.21 0.67 -13.71
CA GLY A 315 -7.00 1.47 -13.92
C GLY A 315 -6.60 2.31 -12.71
N ILE A 316 -5.54 3.13 -12.86
CA ILE A 316 -5.05 4.00 -11.77
C ILE A 316 -6.11 5.06 -11.44
N SER A 317 -6.53 5.10 -10.17
CA SER A 317 -7.63 5.92 -9.67
C SER A 317 -7.20 7.20 -8.94
N GLY A 318 -5.93 7.30 -8.55
CA GLY A 318 -5.38 8.34 -7.68
C GLY A 318 -5.35 7.94 -6.20
N TYR A 319 -6.23 7.04 -5.76
CA TYR A 319 -6.25 6.52 -4.38
C TYR A 319 -5.01 5.69 -4.03
N GLU A 320 -4.26 5.23 -5.02
CA GLU A 320 -2.98 4.53 -4.83
C GLU A 320 -1.96 5.42 -4.10
N ALA A 321 -2.11 6.75 -4.16
CA ALA A 321 -1.31 7.70 -3.39
C ALA A 321 -1.43 7.50 -1.87
N ALA A 322 -2.48 6.84 -1.38
CA ALA A 322 -2.61 6.44 0.03
C ALA A 322 -1.45 5.55 0.50
N ALA A 323 -0.78 4.82 -0.41
CA ALA A 323 0.44 4.06 -0.09
C ALA A 323 1.57 4.94 0.47
N LEU A 324 1.59 6.25 0.13
CA LEU A 324 2.56 7.21 0.68
C LEU A 324 2.42 7.42 2.20
N SER A 325 1.33 6.96 2.83
CA SER A 325 1.19 6.96 4.29
C SER A 325 2.31 6.20 5.00
N LEU A 326 2.89 5.18 4.36
CA LEU A 326 4.07 4.46 4.87
C LEU A 326 5.30 5.37 5.05
N MET A 327 5.41 6.44 4.26
CA MET A 327 6.53 7.40 4.31
C MET A 327 6.40 8.45 5.42
N ALA A 328 5.31 8.46 6.20
CA ALA A 328 5.08 9.41 7.29
C ALA A 328 6.27 9.62 8.25
N PRO A 329 7.15 8.63 8.53
CA PRO A 329 8.36 8.85 9.32
C PRO A 329 9.27 9.97 8.80
N ILE A 330 9.20 10.38 7.53
CA ILE A 330 9.95 11.54 7.01
C ILE A 330 9.69 12.81 7.82
N LEU A 331 8.50 12.95 8.42
CA LEU A 331 8.15 14.06 9.29
C LEU A 331 9.02 14.13 10.56
N LEU A 332 9.63 13.01 10.97
CA LEU A 332 10.53 12.92 12.12
C LEU A 332 11.94 13.50 11.85
N VAL A 333 12.19 13.98 10.62
CA VAL A 333 13.35 14.86 10.36
C VAL A 333 13.23 16.14 11.20
N VAL A 334 12.01 16.61 11.45
CA VAL A 334 11.70 17.79 12.27
C VAL A 334 11.90 17.45 13.76
N PRO A 335 12.93 17.99 14.44
CA PRO A 335 13.26 17.58 15.81
C PRO A 335 12.14 17.77 16.84
N PRO A 336 11.33 18.85 16.80
CA PRO A 336 10.18 18.99 17.71
C PRO A 336 9.17 17.83 17.61
N LEU A 337 8.82 17.38 16.40
CA LEU A 337 7.89 16.27 16.19
C LEU A 337 8.49 14.95 16.68
N ARG A 338 9.76 14.69 16.33
CA ARG A 338 10.50 13.51 16.81
C ARG A 338 10.53 13.45 18.33
N ASN A 339 10.88 14.56 18.99
CA ASN A 339 11.00 14.63 20.44
C ASN A 339 9.63 14.50 21.12
N LEU A 340 8.56 15.06 20.53
CA LEU A 340 7.19 14.91 21.03
C LEU A 340 6.79 13.43 21.08
N PHE A 341 6.92 12.72 19.96
CA PHE A 341 6.55 11.30 19.90
C PHE A 341 7.50 10.39 20.66
N ALA A 342 8.75 10.81 20.88
CA ALA A 342 9.69 10.03 21.69
C ALA A 342 9.38 10.17 23.18
N ARG A 343 8.90 11.35 23.60
CA ARG A 343 8.45 11.61 24.97
C ARG A 343 7.11 10.94 25.26
N PHE A 344 6.21 10.93 24.28
CA PHE A 344 4.85 10.39 24.42
C PHE A 344 4.56 9.31 23.36
N PRO A 345 5.21 8.12 23.43
CA PRO A 345 5.01 7.04 22.46
C PRO A 345 3.59 6.48 22.44
N GLN A 346 2.81 6.67 23.52
CA GLN A 346 1.40 6.31 23.58
C GLN A 346 0.53 7.03 22.54
N ILE A 347 0.89 8.26 22.13
CA ILE A 347 0.09 9.08 21.21
C ILE A 347 0.02 8.45 19.82
N PRO A 348 1.15 8.19 19.10
CA PRO A 348 1.07 7.60 17.78
C PRO A 348 0.44 6.19 17.80
N ARG A 349 0.66 5.38 18.85
CA ARG A 349 -0.03 4.08 19.03
C ARG A 349 -1.54 4.25 19.16
N LEU A 350 -1.99 5.23 19.95
CA LEU A 350 -3.41 5.52 20.17
C LEU A 350 -4.09 5.91 18.85
N LEU A 351 -3.45 6.81 18.09
CA LEU A 351 -3.98 7.26 16.81
C LEU A 351 -3.98 6.15 15.75
N THR A 352 -3.01 5.23 15.80
CA THR A 352 -3.00 4.02 14.97
C THR A 352 -4.21 3.13 15.26
N ALA A 353 -4.54 2.90 16.54
CA ALA A 353 -5.70 2.10 16.92
C ALA A 353 -7.02 2.78 16.57
N LEU A 354 -7.15 4.08 16.86
CA LEU A 354 -8.39 4.84 16.64
C LEU A 354 -8.70 5.06 15.16
N PHE A 355 -7.72 5.46 14.34
CA PHE A 355 -7.94 5.75 12.92
C PHE A 355 -7.67 4.54 12.04
N GLY A 356 -6.69 3.71 12.37
CA GLY A 356 -6.38 2.51 11.59
C GLY A 356 -7.49 1.47 11.71
N VAL A 357 -7.68 0.90 12.91
CA VAL A 357 -8.73 -0.10 13.15
C VAL A 357 -10.12 0.54 13.13
N GLY A 358 -10.28 1.73 13.73
CA GLY A 358 -11.56 2.42 13.82
C GLY A 358 -12.10 2.96 12.50
N SER A 359 -11.32 2.96 11.41
CA SER A 359 -11.79 3.31 10.06
C SER A 359 -12.98 2.45 9.60
N TYR A 360 -13.15 1.23 10.13
CA TYR A 360 -14.32 0.37 9.83
C TYR A 360 -15.68 1.02 10.13
N LYS A 361 -15.73 2.12 10.91
CA LYS A 361 -16.97 2.85 11.16
C LYS A 361 -17.43 3.72 9.99
N PHE A 362 -16.58 3.93 9.00
CA PHE A 362 -16.90 4.74 7.83
C PHE A 362 -17.43 3.83 6.71
N GLU A 363 -18.68 4.07 6.30
CA GLU A 363 -19.36 3.27 5.29
C GLU A 363 -18.79 3.52 3.89
N ALA A 364 -18.58 4.78 3.51
CA ALA A 364 -18.02 5.12 2.20
C ALA A 364 -16.58 4.58 2.05
N PRO A 365 -16.26 3.84 0.96
CA PRO A 365 -14.92 3.28 0.75
C PRO A 365 -13.80 4.32 0.78
N ALA A 366 -14.02 5.49 0.16
CA ALA A 366 -13.04 6.58 0.10
C ALA A 366 -12.70 7.12 1.50
N ASP A 367 -13.72 7.43 2.30
CA ASP A 367 -13.54 7.91 3.68
C ASP A 367 -12.82 6.86 4.54
N ARG A 368 -13.20 5.59 4.40
CA ARG A 368 -12.56 4.48 5.09
C ARG A 368 -11.07 4.40 4.77
N LEU A 369 -10.69 4.49 3.50
CA LEU A 369 -9.29 4.48 3.07
C LEU A 369 -8.52 5.71 3.59
N LEU A 370 -9.09 6.90 3.53
CA LEU A 370 -8.43 8.13 3.98
C LEU A 370 -8.15 8.09 5.49
N ILE A 371 -9.13 7.66 6.30
CA ILE A 371 -8.96 7.52 7.76
C ILE A 371 -7.98 6.39 8.09
N LEU A 372 -8.06 5.26 7.39
CA LEU A 372 -7.07 4.18 7.50
C LEU A 372 -5.66 4.70 7.22
N SER A 373 -5.47 5.52 6.18
CA SER A 373 -4.19 6.11 5.81
C SER A 373 -3.62 6.99 6.93
N VAL A 374 -4.46 7.77 7.62
CA VAL A 374 -4.06 8.53 8.81
C VAL A 374 -3.57 7.59 9.92
N GLY A 375 -4.31 6.51 10.19
CA GLY A 375 -3.90 5.47 11.14
C GLY A 375 -2.55 4.84 10.79
N THR A 376 -2.34 4.52 9.52
CA THR A 376 -1.09 3.98 9.00
C THR A 376 0.07 4.95 9.19
N CYS A 377 -0.10 6.24 8.89
CA CYS A 377 0.92 7.27 9.13
C CYS A 377 1.43 7.22 10.58
N PHE A 378 0.53 7.20 11.56
CA PHE A 378 0.91 7.13 12.96
C PHE A 378 1.53 5.78 13.36
N GLY A 379 1.10 4.68 12.74
CA GLY A 379 1.67 3.35 12.97
C GLY A 379 3.14 3.29 12.58
N PHE A 380 3.46 3.78 11.38
CA PHE A 380 4.83 3.85 10.87
C PHE A 380 5.69 4.87 11.64
N ILE A 381 5.12 6.03 12.02
CA ILE A 381 5.79 6.99 12.93
C ILE A 381 6.16 6.32 14.26
N SER A 382 5.23 5.58 14.87
CA SER A 382 5.48 4.88 16.15
C SER A 382 6.61 3.87 16.01
N LEU A 383 6.54 3.02 14.98
CA LEU A 383 7.54 1.98 14.72
C LEU A 383 8.94 2.59 14.59
N SER A 384 9.10 3.59 13.73
CA SER A 384 10.40 4.24 13.48
C SER A 384 10.95 4.95 14.70
N ASN A 385 10.08 5.70 15.39
CA ASN A 385 10.52 6.54 16.50
C ASN A 385 10.90 5.74 17.74
N GLU A 386 10.23 4.62 18.01
CA GLU A 386 10.59 3.70 19.11
C GLU A 386 11.91 2.97 18.82
N ILE A 387 12.12 2.47 17.59
CA ILE A 387 13.40 1.86 17.18
C ILE A 387 14.55 2.85 17.35
N TRP A 388 14.36 4.09 16.89
CA TRP A 388 15.36 5.15 17.03
C TRP A 388 15.62 5.48 18.50
N THR A 389 14.57 5.68 19.31
CA THR A 389 14.69 6.02 20.72
C THR A 389 15.51 4.97 21.47
N LEU A 390 15.19 3.68 21.31
CA LEU A 390 15.93 2.58 21.94
C LEU A 390 17.41 2.53 21.48
N GLY A 391 17.67 2.88 20.21
CA GLY A 391 19.04 3.01 19.68
C GLY A 391 19.84 4.14 20.32
N GLN A 392 19.21 5.30 20.56
CA GLN A 392 19.87 6.46 21.18
C GLN A 392 20.22 6.21 22.65
N ILE A 393 19.38 5.45 23.36
CA ILE A 393 19.62 5.02 24.75
C ILE A 393 20.76 3.98 24.83
N ARG A 394 21.19 3.43 23.68
CA ARG A 394 22.21 2.38 23.57
C ARG A 394 21.89 1.12 24.36
N ASP A 395 20.60 0.86 24.60
CA ASP A 395 20.12 -0.39 25.18
C ASP A 395 19.89 -1.41 24.07
N SER A 396 20.96 -2.15 23.76
CA SER A 396 20.93 -3.19 22.73
C SER A 396 20.01 -4.37 23.11
N LEU A 397 19.82 -4.63 24.40
CA LEU A 397 18.94 -5.70 24.87
C LEU A 397 17.48 -5.30 24.69
N ALA A 398 17.10 -4.08 25.08
CA ALA A 398 15.74 -3.57 24.90
C ALA A 398 15.37 -3.43 23.42
N LEU A 399 16.28 -2.97 22.56
CA LEU A 399 16.04 -2.91 21.11
C LEU A 399 15.88 -4.29 20.48
N SER A 400 16.71 -5.26 20.87
CA SER A 400 16.58 -6.65 20.43
C SER A 400 15.26 -7.27 20.91
N TRP A 401 14.85 -6.98 22.15
CA TRP A 401 13.56 -7.41 22.69
C TRP A 401 12.38 -6.76 21.95
N TYR A 402 12.41 -5.46 21.70
CA TYR A 402 11.40 -4.75 20.90
C TYR A 402 11.25 -5.39 19.51
N SER A 403 12.37 -5.63 18.84
CA SER A 403 12.42 -6.33 17.54
C SER A 403 11.79 -7.73 17.62
N THR A 404 12.03 -8.45 18.73
CA THR A 404 11.44 -9.77 18.98
C THR A 404 9.92 -9.67 19.19
N THR A 405 9.44 -8.70 19.96
CA THR A 405 8.00 -8.49 20.18
C THR A 405 7.27 -8.01 18.92
N PHE A 406 7.96 -7.28 18.04
CA PHE A 406 7.45 -6.90 16.72
C PHE A 406 7.16 -8.13 15.85
N THR A 407 8.10 -9.08 15.81
CA THR A 407 7.90 -10.35 15.09
C THR A 407 6.87 -11.26 15.76
N LEU A 408 6.81 -11.30 17.09
CA LEU A 408 5.73 -12.01 17.82
C LEU A 408 4.36 -11.39 17.54
N GLY A 409 4.28 -10.07 17.35
CA GLY A 409 3.07 -9.39 16.89
C GLY A 409 2.63 -9.82 15.49
N LEU A 410 3.59 -9.98 14.56
CA LEU A 410 3.32 -10.55 13.23
C LEU A 410 2.78 -11.98 13.32
N ILE A 411 3.44 -12.84 14.11
CA ILE A 411 2.98 -14.22 14.37
C ILE A 411 1.57 -14.20 14.95
N THR A 412 1.29 -13.33 15.91
CA THR A 412 -0.05 -13.19 16.52
C THR A 412 -1.09 -12.74 15.50
N SER A 413 -0.74 -11.80 14.61
CA SER A 413 -1.61 -11.32 13.52
C SER A 413 -1.92 -12.42 12.52
N SER A 414 -0.91 -13.20 12.13
CA SER A 414 -1.08 -14.31 11.21
C SER A 414 -1.83 -15.49 11.84
N ILE A 415 -1.66 -15.75 13.15
CA ILE A 415 -2.48 -16.72 13.90
C ILE A 415 -3.94 -16.25 13.97
N ALA A 416 -4.20 -14.95 14.14
CA ALA A 416 -5.55 -14.42 14.08
C ALA A 416 -6.17 -14.67 12.69
N LYS A 417 -5.46 -14.35 11.61
CA LYS A 417 -5.89 -14.72 10.26
C LYS A 417 -6.16 -16.22 10.12
N PHE A 418 -5.26 -17.07 10.62
CA PHE A 418 -5.42 -18.52 10.60
C PHE A 418 -6.64 -19.01 11.41
N ALA A 419 -7.05 -18.30 12.46
CA ALA A 419 -8.28 -18.61 13.20
C ALA A 419 -9.55 -18.15 12.49
N PHE A 420 -9.47 -17.11 11.67
CA PHE A 420 -10.59 -16.45 10.98
C PHE A 420 -10.50 -16.64 9.46
N TYR A 421 -10.15 -17.84 9.02
CA TYR A 421 -10.13 -18.24 7.59
C TYR A 421 -9.39 -17.25 6.69
N THR A 422 -8.17 -16.87 7.10
CA THR A 422 -7.28 -15.90 6.43
C THR A 422 -7.74 -14.44 6.45
N ASN A 423 -8.88 -14.11 7.06
CA ASN A 423 -9.26 -12.72 7.31
C ASN A 423 -8.72 -12.25 8.67
N ASN A 424 -8.19 -11.04 8.75
CA ASN A 424 -7.88 -10.45 10.04
C ASN A 424 -9.19 -9.89 10.63
N PRO A 425 -9.62 -10.35 11.81
CA PRO A 425 -10.94 -9.98 12.35
C PRO A 425 -11.06 -8.49 12.70
N ILE A 426 -9.96 -7.73 12.72
CA ILE A 426 -9.99 -6.29 13.01
C ILE A 426 -9.64 -5.43 11.79
N TRP A 427 -9.61 -6.01 10.59
CA TRP A 427 -9.43 -5.21 9.38
C TRP A 427 -10.61 -4.25 9.12
N PRO A 428 -10.37 -3.07 8.55
CA PRO A 428 -11.41 -2.12 8.18
C PRO A 428 -12.46 -2.64 7.20
N ILE A 429 -12.16 -3.69 6.42
CA ILE A 429 -13.13 -4.37 5.54
C ILE A 429 -14.06 -5.34 6.29
N MET A 430 -13.91 -5.45 7.61
CA MET A 430 -14.73 -6.28 8.49
C MET A 430 -15.70 -5.42 9.30
N HIS A 431 -16.86 -5.97 9.60
CA HIS A 431 -17.88 -5.44 10.50
C HIS A 431 -18.63 -6.60 11.18
N THR A 432 -19.51 -6.29 12.13
CA THR A 432 -20.15 -7.33 12.96
C THR A 432 -20.86 -8.41 12.15
N ASP A 433 -21.52 -8.07 11.05
CA ASP A 433 -22.31 -9.06 10.28
C ASP A 433 -21.45 -9.97 9.39
N ASN A 434 -20.24 -9.56 9.02
CA ASN A 434 -19.30 -10.41 8.26
C ASN A 434 -18.22 -11.08 9.13
N GLY A 435 -18.31 -10.95 10.46
CA GLY A 435 -17.43 -11.62 11.43
C GLY A 435 -16.34 -10.73 12.05
N GLY A 436 -16.41 -9.42 11.85
CA GLY A 436 -15.49 -8.43 12.40
C GLY A 436 -15.58 -8.25 13.92
N LEU A 437 -14.41 -8.13 14.55
CA LEU A 437 -14.19 -7.85 15.97
C LEU A 437 -13.55 -6.47 16.19
N ASN A 438 -13.73 -5.55 15.25
CA ASN A 438 -13.07 -4.25 15.18
C ASN A 438 -13.21 -3.44 16.47
N ILE A 439 -14.40 -3.41 17.09
CA ILE A 439 -14.63 -2.69 18.36
C ILE A 439 -13.71 -3.20 19.48
N TYR A 440 -13.53 -4.51 19.60
CA TYR A 440 -12.63 -5.12 20.56
C TYR A 440 -11.17 -4.81 20.19
N GLY A 441 -10.83 -4.84 18.91
CA GLY A 441 -9.53 -4.39 18.39
C GLY A 441 -9.19 -2.96 18.78
N VAL A 442 -10.14 -2.03 18.64
CA VAL A 442 -9.98 -0.63 19.06
C VAL A 442 -9.79 -0.54 20.57
N ILE A 443 -10.65 -1.18 21.38
CA ILE A 443 -10.53 -1.12 22.85
C ILE A 443 -9.19 -1.67 23.32
N ILE A 444 -8.80 -2.87 22.85
CA ILE A 444 -7.53 -3.51 23.20
C ILE A 444 -6.35 -2.65 22.72
N GLY A 445 -6.42 -2.12 21.50
CA GLY A 445 -5.40 -1.25 20.94
C GLY A 445 -5.24 0.07 21.71
N VAL A 446 -6.33 0.70 22.12
CA VAL A 446 -6.34 1.92 22.95
C VAL A 446 -5.73 1.65 24.32
N VAL A 447 -6.16 0.59 25.01
CA VAL A 447 -5.62 0.22 26.32
C VAL A 447 -4.12 -0.07 26.22
N SER A 448 -3.70 -0.85 25.21
CA SER A 448 -2.30 -1.16 24.96
C SER A 448 -1.47 0.09 24.62
N ALA A 449 -2.01 1.01 23.82
CA ALA A 449 -1.37 2.28 23.53
C ALA A 449 -1.15 3.11 24.80
N LEU A 450 -2.16 3.26 25.66
CA LEU A 450 -2.05 4.01 26.92
C LEU A 450 -1.08 3.39 27.92
N LEU A 451 -0.94 2.06 27.92
CA LEU A 451 0.02 1.33 28.75
C LEU A 451 1.45 1.32 28.18
N THR A 452 1.69 1.96 27.04
CA THR A 452 3.02 2.04 26.44
C THR A 452 3.91 2.98 27.25
N PRO A 453 5.00 2.49 27.87
CA PRO A 453 5.88 3.31 28.68
C PRO A 453 6.75 4.22 27.81
N SER A 454 7.09 5.38 28.37
CA SER A 454 8.04 6.31 27.78
C SER A 454 9.48 5.93 28.16
N TYR A 455 10.29 5.60 27.15
CA TYR A 455 11.69 5.23 27.33
C TYR A 455 12.59 6.41 27.72
N LEU A 456 12.17 7.65 27.45
CA LEU A 456 12.95 8.86 27.76
C LEU A 456 12.78 9.38 29.18
N THR A 457 11.72 8.98 29.89
CA THR A 457 11.44 9.47 31.26
C THR A 457 12.37 8.83 32.30
N GLN A 458 13.18 7.85 31.89
CA GLN A 458 14.05 7.04 32.76
C GLN A 458 15.54 7.40 32.63
N LEU A 459 15.89 8.49 31.93
CA LEU A 459 17.29 8.88 31.66
C LEU A 459 17.59 10.29 32.14
N ASN A 460 18.77 10.45 32.76
CA ASN A 460 19.35 11.77 33.00
C ASN A 460 19.83 12.38 31.66
N PRO A 461 19.45 13.62 31.33
CA PRO A 461 19.75 14.25 30.04
C PRO A 461 21.25 14.43 29.73
N THR A 462 22.13 14.22 30.71
CA THR A 462 23.60 14.31 30.58
C THR A 462 24.24 13.12 29.85
N GLU A 463 23.52 12.02 29.59
CA GLU A 463 24.09 10.81 28.96
C GLU A 463 23.78 10.62 27.47
N ILE A 464 23.03 11.55 26.83
CA ILE A 464 22.76 11.50 25.39
C ILE A 464 24.02 11.95 24.63
N SER A 465 24.99 11.05 24.47
CA SER A 465 26.20 11.33 23.71
C SER A 465 25.90 11.39 22.21
N SER A 466 26.29 12.47 21.55
CA SER A 466 26.25 12.70 20.10
C SER A 466 27.31 11.88 19.35
N GLY A 467 27.29 10.55 19.50
CA GLY A 467 28.16 9.66 18.74
C GLY A 467 27.56 9.34 17.38
N VAL A 468 27.96 10.07 16.33
CA VAL A 468 27.55 9.76 14.95
C VAL A 468 28.15 8.41 14.52
N SER A 469 27.30 7.52 14.05
CA SER A 469 27.65 6.17 13.58
C SER A 469 28.54 6.20 12.33
N LYS A 470 29.57 5.34 12.30
CA LYS A 470 30.48 5.11 11.15
C LYS A 470 29.85 4.24 10.03
N GLY A 471 28.53 4.32 9.83
CA GLY A 471 27.76 3.51 8.89
C GLY A 471 27.22 4.30 7.68
N TYR A 472 26.73 3.60 6.65
CA TYR A 472 26.08 4.21 5.49
C TYR A 472 24.55 4.15 5.64
N LEU A 473 23.89 5.30 5.56
CA LEU A 473 22.43 5.41 5.72
C LEU A 473 21.67 4.67 4.62
N PHE A 474 22.10 4.82 3.36
CA PHE A 474 21.38 4.27 2.21
C PHE A 474 21.20 2.73 2.28
N PRO A 475 22.26 1.92 2.50
CA PRO A 475 22.09 0.47 2.65
C PRO A 475 21.25 0.06 3.88
N ALA A 476 21.25 0.86 4.96
CA ALA A 476 20.37 0.61 6.10
C ALA A 476 18.89 0.87 5.74
N ALA A 477 18.60 1.96 5.03
CA ALA A 477 17.26 2.28 4.53
C ALA A 477 16.76 1.20 3.56
N VAL A 478 17.60 0.79 2.61
CA VAL A 478 17.32 -0.32 1.67
C VAL A 478 16.98 -1.60 2.43
N GLY A 479 17.75 -1.92 3.47
CA GLY A 479 17.49 -3.08 4.35
C GLY A 479 16.14 -3.03 5.06
N VAL A 480 15.75 -1.87 5.59
CA VAL A 480 14.43 -1.66 6.22
C VAL A 480 13.32 -1.90 5.21
N GLY A 481 13.43 -1.30 4.02
CA GLY A 481 12.42 -1.45 2.98
C GLY A 481 12.25 -2.89 2.51
N GLY A 482 13.37 -3.56 2.23
CA GLY A 482 13.37 -4.96 1.81
C GLY A 482 12.81 -5.90 2.86
N LEU A 483 13.18 -5.70 4.13
CA LEU A 483 12.66 -6.52 5.24
C LEU A 483 11.14 -6.37 5.39
N ILE A 484 10.64 -5.13 5.42
CA ILE A 484 9.22 -4.86 5.67
C ILE A 484 8.36 -5.42 4.52
N PHE A 485 8.79 -5.22 3.28
CA PHE A 485 8.16 -5.85 2.11
C PHE A 485 8.17 -7.38 2.19
N SER A 486 9.33 -8.00 2.47
CA SER A 486 9.43 -9.46 2.50
C SER A 486 8.61 -10.09 3.63
N LEU A 487 8.52 -9.43 4.80
CA LEU A 487 7.65 -9.89 5.89
C LEU A 487 6.17 -9.78 5.50
N ASP A 488 5.78 -8.69 4.85
CA ASP A 488 4.40 -8.46 4.39
C ASP A 488 3.98 -9.46 3.31
N ALA A 489 4.78 -9.55 2.24
CA ALA A 489 4.50 -10.40 1.09
C ALA A 489 4.45 -11.89 1.43
N MET A 490 5.26 -12.36 2.39
CA MET A 490 5.49 -13.80 2.58
C MET A 490 4.91 -14.37 3.87
N LEU A 491 4.81 -13.57 4.95
CA LEU A 491 4.62 -14.09 6.32
C LEU A 491 3.40 -13.53 7.06
N THR A 492 2.55 -12.74 6.40
CA THR A 492 1.31 -12.26 6.99
C THR A 492 0.20 -13.30 6.95
N ASP A 493 0.30 -14.32 6.09
CA ASP A 493 -0.54 -15.52 6.11
C ASP A 493 0.28 -16.79 5.86
N THR A 494 -0.11 -17.91 6.47
CA THR A 494 0.60 -19.18 6.28
C THR A 494 0.26 -19.87 4.96
N SER A 495 -0.88 -19.55 4.35
CA SER A 495 -1.30 -20.15 3.08
C SER A 495 -0.49 -19.63 1.90
N THR A 496 0.12 -18.45 1.99
CA THR A 496 0.90 -17.83 0.89
C THR A 496 2.04 -18.71 0.40
N LEU A 497 2.90 -19.19 1.30
CA LEU A 497 4.01 -20.08 0.94
C LEU A 497 3.54 -21.46 0.46
N ILE A 498 2.38 -21.91 0.93
CA ILE A 498 1.81 -23.21 0.58
C ILE A 498 1.23 -23.15 -0.83
N LEU A 499 0.42 -22.14 -1.12
CA LEU A 499 -0.24 -21.94 -2.41
C LEU A 499 0.74 -21.52 -3.50
N TRP A 500 1.86 -20.89 -3.14
CA TRP A 500 2.98 -20.69 -4.06
C TRP A 500 3.51 -22.02 -4.63
N CYS A 501 3.47 -23.08 -3.83
CA CYS A 501 3.96 -24.42 -4.18
C CYS A 501 2.85 -25.38 -4.61
N TRP A 502 1.62 -24.91 -4.81
CA TRP A 502 0.44 -25.71 -5.13
C TRP A 502 0.43 -26.17 -6.60
N GLU A 503 -0.01 -27.42 -6.82
CA GLU A 503 -0.05 -28.06 -8.15
C GLU A 503 -1.39 -28.77 -8.43
N GLY A 504 -2.41 -28.58 -7.58
CA GLY A 504 -3.70 -29.27 -7.73
C GLY A 504 -3.72 -30.70 -7.17
N TYR A 505 -4.59 -31.53 -7.76
CA TYR A 505 -4.89 -32.90 -7.35
C TYR A 505 -4.22 -33.94 -8.26
N PRO A 506 -3.81 -35.11 -7.74
CA PRO A 506 -3.84 -35.51 -6.33
C PRO A 506 -2.87 -34.67 -5.49
N VAL A 507 -3.27 -34.34 -4.27
CA VAL A 507 -2.49 -33.48 -3.37
C VAL A 507 -1.15 -34.15 -3.03
N ARG A 508 -0.06 -33.58 -3.52
CA ARG A 508 1.33 -34.05 -3.26
C ARG A 508 2.12 -33.13 -2.33
N GLY A 509 1.59 -31.95 -2.01
CA GLY A 509 2.25 -30.91 -1.24
C GLY A 509 1.61 -30.64 0.12
N PRO A 510 2.06 -29.59 0.83
CA PRO A 510 1.39 -29.09 2.02
C PRO A 510 0.00 -28.54 1.70
N LEU A 511 -0.80 -28.38 2.75
CA LEU A 511 -2.17 -27.84 2.71
C LEU A 511 -2.24 -26.73 3.76
N PRO A 512 -3.01 -25.64 3.52
CA PRO A 512 -3.11 -24.55 4.49
C PRO A 512 -3.46 -25.04 5.90
N VAL A 513 -4.40 -25.98 6.00
CA VAL A 513 -4.70 -26.75 7.21
C VAL A 513 -4.39 -28.23 6.95
N PRO A 514 -3.61 -28.93 7.79
CA PRO A 514 -3.01 -28.46 9.04
C PRO A 514 -1.60 -27.87 8.91
N HIS A 515 -0.99 -27.89 7.72
CA HIS A 515 0.45 -27.72 7.55
C HIS A 515 0.95 -26.26 7.71
N GLY A 516 0.05 -25.27 7.71
CA GLY A 516 0.39 -23.88 8.00
C GLY A 516 1.09 -23.67 9.36
N VAL A 517 0.86 -24.57 10.32
CA VAL A 517 1.53 -24.56 11.64
C VAL A 517 3.06 -24.61 11.52
N PHE A 518 3.60 -25.29 10.50
CA PHE A 518 5.05 -25.36 10.29
C PHE A 518 5.66 -24.00 9.94
N THR A 519 4.91 -23.11 9.27
CA THR A 519 5.33 -21.73 9.04
C THR A 519 5.44 -20.96 10.34
N PHE A 520 4.49 -21.11 11.27
CA PHE A 520 4.59 -20.51 12.61
C PHE A 520 5.78 -21.03 13.40
N VAL A 521 6.07 -22.34 13.32
CA VAL A 521 7.26 -22.94 13.95
C VAL A 521 8.53 -22.32 13.37
N ALA A 522 8.64 -22.19 12.05
CA ALA A 522 9.76 -21.55 11.38
C ALA A 522 9.94 -20.08 11.81
N MET A 523 8.85 -19.30 11.85
CA MET A 523 8.87 -17.90 12.32
C MET A 523 9.30 -17.80 13.80
N ALA A 524 8.83 -18.72 14.66
CA ALA A 524 9.22 -18.76 16.07
C ALA A 524 10.70 -19.13 16.26
N ILE A 525 11.22 -20.07 15.46
CA ILE A 525 12.65 -20.44 15.44
C ILE A 525 13.49 -19.24 15.02
N GLY A 526 13.15 -18.58 13.91
CA GLY A 526 13.88 -17.40 13.44
C GLY A 526 13.86 -16.27 14.48
N THR A 527 12.69 -15.97 15.05
CA THR A 527 12.54 -14.99 16.15
C THR A 527 13.43 -15.34 17.35
N TYR A 528 13.45 -16.61 17.77
CA TYR A 528 14.30 -17.08 18.86
C TYR A 528 15.81 -16.97 18.54
N LEU A 529 16.22 -17.32 17.33
CA LEU A 529 17.61 -17.19 16.87
C LEU A 529 18.04 -15.73 16.78
N GLY A 530 17.17 -14.84 16.29
CA GLY A 530 17.42 -13.40 16.23
C GLY A 530 17.70 -12.80 17.60
N PHE A 531 16.92 -13.20 18.61
CA PHE A 531 17.11 -12.73 19.99
C PHE A 531 18.33 -13.36 20.69
N THR A 532 18.54 -14.68 20.54
CA THR A 532 19.52 -15.42 21.35
C THR A 532 20.89 -15.57 20.70
N LYS A 533 20.96 -15.56 19.37
CA LYS A 533 22.21 -15.73 18.59
C LYS A 533 22.38 -14.62 17.53
N PRO A 534 22.47 -13.32 17.91
CA PRO A 534 22.70 -12.22 16.96
C PRO A 534 23.93 -12.41 16.04
N SER A 535 24.98 -13.07 16.54
CA SER A 535 26.19 -13.36 15.75
C SER A 535 25.96 -14.36 14.63
N LEU A 536 25.08 -15.35 14.84
CA LEU A 536 24.71 -16.33 13.84
C LEU A 536 23.85 -15.69 12.75
N VAL A 537 22.80 -14.95 13.13
CA VAL A 537 21.87 -14.37 12.16
C VAL A 537 22.51 -13.25 11.32
N SER A 538 23.54 -12.57 11.84
CA SER A 538 24.31 -11.57 11.08
C SER A 538 25.43 -12.16 10.21
N SER A 539 25.63 -13.48 10.23
CA SER A 539 26.67 -14.14 9.45
C SER A 539 26.34 -14.22 7.95
N SER A 540 27.38 -14.30 7.11
CA SER A 540 27.17 -14.50 5.67
C SER A 540 26.55 -15.87 5.36
N SER A 541 26.83 -16.91 6.17
CA SER A 541 26.24 -18.23 5.98
C SER A 541 24.73 -18.23 6.23
N PHE A 542 24.25 -17.48 7.22
CA PHE A 542 22.80 -17.32 7.46
C PHE A 542 22.11 -16.60 6.30
N PHE A 543 22.74 -15.58 5.72
CA PHE A 543 22.24 -14.91 4.52
C PHE A 543 22.22 -15.84 3.30
N ILE A 544 23.28 -16.63 3.08
CA ILE A 544 23.34 -17.61 1.98
C ILE A 544 22.24 -18.66 2.15
N ALA A 545 22.02 -19.17 3.36
CA ALA A 545 20.95 -20.12 3.65
C ALA A 545 19.56 -19.54 3.37
N GLY A 546 19.30 -18.30 3.80
CA GLY A 546 18.04 -17.60 3.50
C GLY A 546 17.83 -17.36 2.01
N SER A 547 18.88 -16.96 1.29
CA SER A 547 18.84 -16.73 -0.16
C SER A 547 18.62 -18.04 -0.94
N ALA A 548 19.27 -19.13 -0.50
CA ALA A 548 19.03 -20.46 -1.05
C ALA A 548 17.60 -20.94 -0.77
N GLY A 549 17.06 -20.67 0.42
CA GLY A 549 15.66 -20.96 0.75
C GLY A 549 14.68 -20.24 -0.18
N ALA A 550 14.90 -18.94 -0.43
CA ALA A 550 14.10 -18.17 -1.39
C ALA A 550 14.21 -18.71 -2.83
N ALA A 551 15.42 -19.09 -3.26
CA ALA A 551 15.64 -19.69 -4.58
C ALA A 551 14.94 -21.05 -4.73
N VAL A 552 14.97 -21.90 -3.69
CA VAL A 552 14.26 -23.19 -3.66
C VAL A 552 12.75 -22.99 -3.67
N LEU A 553 12.23 -22.02 -2.90
CA LEU A 553 10.80 -21.66 -2.94
C LEU A 553 10.35 -21.26 -4.35
N TYR A 554 11.17 -20.50 -5.06
CA TYR A 554 10.86 -20.08 -6.43
C TYR A 554 10.96 -21.24 -7.45
N ALA A 555 12.01 -22.05 -7.35
CA ALA A 555 12.35 -23.04 -8.37
C ALA A 555 11.68 -24.42 -8.16
N SER A 556 11.04 -24.67 -7.03
CA SER A 556 10.47 -25.98 -6.68
C SER A 556 9.01 -25.88 -6.23
N SER A 557 8.25 -26.96 -6.41
CA SER A 557 6.86 -27.11 -5.99
C SER A 557 6.71 -28.11 -4.83
N GLY A 558 5.48 -28.26 -4.32
CA GLY A 558 5.14 -29.19 -3.26
C GLY A 558 5.97 -29.00 -1.98
N TRP A 559 6.36 -30.10 -1.34
CA TRP A 559 7.10 -30.08 -0.08
C TRP A 559 8.50 -29.47 -0.19
N ILE A 560 9.19 -29.65 -1.32
CA ILE A 560 10.56 -29.12 -1.51
C ILE A 560 10.51 -27.59 -1.54
N GLY A 561 9.61 -27.01 -2.35
CA GLY A 561 9.39 -25.57 -2.39
C GLY A 561 9.01 -25.01 -1.02
N TYR A 562 8.08 -25.69 -0.32
CA TYR A 562 7.66 -25.26 1.02
C TYR A 562 8.79 -25.30 2.05
N ILE A 563 9.66 -26.32 2.04
CA ILE A 563 10.86 -26.36 2.90
C ILE A 563 11.77 -25.16 2.61
N GLY A 564 11.94 -24.79 1.33
CA GLY A 564 12.64 -23.55 0.95
C GLY A 564 12.00 -22.31 1.58
N GLY A 565 10.67 -22.21 1.51
CA GLY A 565 9.88 -21.16 2.16
C GLY A 565 10.03 -21.12 3.69
N LEU A 566 10.09 -22.28 4.36
CA LEU A 566 10.32 -22.38 5.80
C LEU A 566 11.73 -21.88 6.18
N VAL A 567 12.76 -22.23 5.41
CA VAL A 567 14.12 -21.73 5.60
C VAL A 567 14.17 -20.20 5.42
N TYR A 568 13.48 -19.69 4.39
CA TYR A 568 13.38 -18.25 4.17
C TYR A 568 12.63 -17.53 5.30
N SER A 569 11.58 -18.14 5.85
CA SER A 569 10.82 -17.63 7.01
C SER A 569 11.68 -17.51 8.26
N ILE A 570 12.53 -18.53 8.54
CA ILE A 570 13.52 -18.48 9.64
C ILE A 570 14.49 -17.33 9.43
N PHE A 571 14.95 -17.13 8.20
CA PHE A 571 15.87 -16.05 7.85
C PHE A 571 15.26 -14.66 8.06
N LEU A 572 14.09 -14.40 7.50
CA LEU A 572 13.41 -13.09 7.59
C LEU A 572 13.09 -12.70 9.04
N THR A 573 12.52 -13.62 9.80
CA THR A 573 12.17 -13.35 11.22
C THR A 573 13.40 -13.24 12.12
N GLY A 574 14.48 -13.95 11.80
CA GLY A 574 15.75 -13.88 12.54
C GLY A 574 16.57 -12.62 12.29
N ILE A 575 16.44 -11.98 11.12
CA ILE A 575 17.24 -10.80 10.77
C ILE A 575 16.64 -9.47 11.25
N VAL A 576 15.37 -9.47 11.70
CA VAL A 576 14.68 -8.26 12.20
C VAL A 576 15.52 -7.46 13.21
N PRO A 577 16.09 -8.07 14.28
CA PRO A 577 16.88 -7.32 15.25
C PRO A 577 18.16 -6.70 14.66
N VAL A 578 18.75 -7.34 13.64
CA VAL A 578 19.98 -6.84 12.98
C VAL A 578 19.68 -5.60 12.15
N ILE A 579 18.58 -5.60 11.39
CA ILE A 579 18.18 -4.47 10.55
C ILE A 579 17.69 -3.31 11.41
N PHE A 580 16.88 -3.57 12.45
CA PHE A 580 16.42 -2.53 13.36
C PHE A 580 17.58 -1.91 14.14
N ALA A 581 18.54 -2.72 14.61
CA ALA A 581 19.77 -2.21 15.23
C ALA A 581 20.55 -1.31 14.29
N SER A 582 20.71 -1.70 13.01
CA SER A 582 21.37 -0.88 12.00
C SER A 582 20.66 0.46 11.78
N ALA A 583 19.34 0.43 11.57
CA ALA A 583 18.54 1.62 11.29
C ALA A 583 18.51 2.61 12.47
N SER A 584 18.51 2.10 13.71
CA SER A 584 18.45 2.92 14.93
C SER A 584 19.59 3.93 15.10
N GLN A 585 20.70 3.74 14.35
CA GLN A 585 21.91 4.54 14.45
C GLN A 585 21.89 5.81 13.59
N PHE A 586 20.88 5.99 12.73
CA PHE A 586 20.80 7.09 11.77
C PHE A 586 19.68 8.08 12.13
N ASN A 587 19.57 9.17 11.36
CA ASN A 587 18.42 10.06 11.45
C ASN A 587 17.15 9.28 11.10
N VAL A 588 16.26 9.13 12.10
CA VAL A 588 15.01 8.35 12.00
C VAL A 588 14.18 8.70 10.77
N GLY A 589 14.00 9.99 10.47
CA GLY A 589 13.12 10.39 9.38
C GLY A 589 13.72 10.08 8.01
N LEU A 590 15.04 10.20 7.85
CA LEU A 590 15.71 9.86 6.60
C LEU A 590 15.82 8.35 6.37
N VAL A 591 16.25 7.57 7.38
CA VAL A 591 16.47 6.12 7.19
C VAL A 591 15.15 5.37 6.98
N PHE A 592 14.12 5.70 7.77
CA PHE A 592 12.81 5.05 7.66
C PHE A 592 11.98 5.65 6.54
N GLY A 593 11.99 6.97 6.34
CA GLY A 593 11.30 7.60 5.21
C GLY A 593 11.76 7.06 3.86
N LEU A 594 13.09 6.96 3.65
CA LEU A 594 13.64 6.34 2.45
C LEU A 594 13.37 4.83 2.40
N GLY A 595 13.52 4.12 3.52
CA GLY A 595 13.28 2.67 3.56
C GLY A 595 11.84 2.31 3.20
N PHE A 596 10.86 3.06 3.71
CA PHE A 596 9.45 2.84 3.40
C PHE A 596 9.07 3.33 2.01
N PHE A 597 9.71 4.38 1.48
CA PHE A 597 9.58 4.71 0.05
C PHE A 597 10.02 3.55 -0.83
N LEU A 598 11.16 2.92 -0.54
CA LEU A 598 11.63 1.75 -1.26
C LEU A 598 10.71 0.53 -1.08
N ALA A 599 10.12 0.36 0.11
CA ALA A 599 9.10 -0.66 0.36
C ALA A 599 7.86 -0.46 -0.52
N ILE A 600 7.39 0.78 -0.70
CA ILE A 600 6.28 1.11 -1.62
C ILE A 600 6.67 0.73 -3.04
N LEU A 601 7.86 1.13 -3.52
CA LEU A 601 8.30 0.82 -4.90
C LEU A 601 8.32 -0.68 -5.19
N ILE A 602 8.86 -1.49 -4.27
CA ILE A 602 8.87 -2.94 -4.46
C ILE A 602 7.48 -3.58 -4.28
N SER A 603 6.61 -3.00 -3.46
CA SER A 603 5.21 -3.43 -3.35
C SER A 603 4.44 -3.16 -4.64
N LEU A 604 4.65 -2.00 -5.28
CA LEU A 604 4.12 -1.71 -6.62
C LEU A 604 4.71 -2.67 -7.66
N ALA A 605 6.02 -2.94 -7.61
CA ALA A 605 6.65 -3.94 -8.49
C ALA A 605 6.02 -5.34 -8.31
N HIS A 606 5.64 -5.73 -7.09
CA HIS A 606 4.89 -6.96 -6.82
C HIS A 606 3.49 -6.95 -7.44
N VAL A 607 2.82 -5.80 -7.56
CA VAL A 607 1.53 -5.73 -8.27
C VAL A 607 1.74 -5.81 -9.78
N TRP A 608 2.82 -5.21 -10.30
CA TRP A 608 3.05 -5.07 -11.74
C TRP A 608 3.34 -6.41 -12.41
N VAL A 609 3.77 -7.45 -11.67
CA VAL A 609 3.99 -8.77 -12.28
C VAL A 609 2.71 -9.43 -12.79
N VAL A 610 1.53 -9.00 -12.31
CA VAL A 610 0.21 -9.50 -12.73
C VAL A 610 -0.63 -8.41 -13.39
N ALA A 611 -0.63 -7.19 -12.85
CA ALA A 611 -1.45 -6.08 -13.35
C ALA A 611 -0.81 -5.34 -14.54
N TYR A 612 0.14 -5.98 -15.24
CA TYR A 612 0.97 -5.33 -16.26
C TYR A 612 0.18 -4.75 -17.44
N ALA A 613 -1.03 -5.26 -17.70
CA ALA A 613 -1.94 -4.73 -18.72
C ALA A 613 -2.56 -3.37 -18.35
N PHE A 614 -2.69 -3.06 -17.06
CA PHE A 614 -3.40 -1.86 -16.56
C PHE A 614 -2.50 -0.72 -16.12
N VAL A 615 -1.19 -0.95 -16.06
CA VAL A 615 -0.24 0.00 -15.48
C VAL A 615 0.77 0.48 -16.51
N PRO A 616 1.10 1.79 -16.54
CA PRO A 616 2.12 2.32 -17.44
C PRO A 616 3.45 1.57 -17.27
N ALA A 617 4.03 1.14 -18.39
CA ALA A 617 5.26 0.34 -18.45
C ALA A 617 5.20 -1.00 -17.69
N GLY A 618 4.00 -1.55 -17.43
CA GLY A 618 3.82 -2.83 -16.76
C GLY A 618 4.55 -4.00 -17.44
N TRP A 619 4.67 -3.95 -18.78
CA TRP A 619 5.40 -4.94 -19.59
C TRP A 619 6.85 -5.19 -19.14
N ILE A 620 7.49 -4.25 -18.44
CA ILE A 620 8.86 -4.42 -17.91
C ILE A 620 8.93 -5.53 -16.86
N LEU A 621 7.88 -5.67 -16.03
CA LEU A 621 7.83 -6.63 -14.93
C LEU A 621 6.83 -7.76 -15.16
N ARG A 622 6.21 -7.83 -16.34
CA ARG A 622 5.29 -8.90 -16.74
C ARG A 622 5.88 -10.28 -16.39
N GLU A 623 5.20 -10.99 -15.49
CA GLU A 623 5.57 -12.35 -15.05
C GLU A 623 6.94 -12.45 -14.35
N ARG A 624 7.56 -11.32 -13.96
CA ARG A 624 8.92 -11.26 -13.38
C ARG A 624 8.97 -11.30 -11.86
N THR A 625 8.27 -12.27 -11.27
CA THR A 625 8.36 -12.51 -9.82
C THR A 625 9.75 -12.93 -9.36
N ASP A 626 10.54 -13.55 -10.24
CA ASP A 626 11.98 -13.82 -10.02
C ASP A 626 12.75 -12.53 -9.68
N ILE A 627 12.51 -11.47 -10.45
CA ILE A 627 13.17 -10.17 -10.25
C ILE A 627 12.73 -9.55 -8.92
N VAL A 628 11.42 -9.51 -8.65
CA VAL A 628 10.90 -8.91 -7.41
C VAL A 628 11.44 -9.64 -6.17
N LEU A 629 11.39 -10.98 -6.17
CA LEU A 629 11.95 -11.79 -5.09
C LEU A 629 13.46 -11.57 -4.96
N GLY A 630 14.21 -11.61 -6.06
CA GLY A 630 15.66 -11.39 -6.08
C GLY A 630 16.06 -10.00 -5.54
N ILE A 631 15.35 -8.94 -5.96
CA ILE A 631 15.55 -7.58 -5.43
C ILE A 631 15.28 -7.55 -3.93
N SER A 632 14.17 -8.14 -3.45
CA SER A 632 13.85 -8.15 -2.02
C SER A 632 14.95 -8.81 -1.17
N VAL A 633 15.48 -9.96 -1.62
CA VAL A 633 16.59 -10.66 -0.96
C VAL A 633 17.87 -9.82 -0.99
N ALA A 634 18.18 -9.18 -2.11
CA ALA A 634 19.33 -8.30 -2.24
C ALA A 634 19.22 -7.06 -1.32
N MET A 635 18.03 -6.48 -1.21
CA MET A 635 17.76 -5.34 -0.32
C MET A 635 18.00 -5.72 1.15
N VAL A 636 17.48 -6.86 1.60
CA VAL A 636 17.74 -7.41 2.94
C VAL A 636 19.25 -7.65 3.13
N GLY A 637 19.94 -8.22 2.13
CA GLY A 637 21.39 -8.43 2.14
C GLY A 637 22.20 -7.15 2.34
N LEU A 638 21.84 -6.06 1.66
CA LEU A 638 22.45 -4.73 1.86
C LEU A 638 22.22 -4.20 3.28
N GLY A 639 21.03 -4.45 3.85
CA GLY A 639 20.74 -4.17 5.26
C GLY A 639 21.66 -4.90 6.24
N ILE A 640 21.97 -6.18 5.96
CA ILE A 640 22.90 -6.97 6.77
C ILE A 640 24.31 -6.41 6.69
N VAL A 641 24.77 -6.00 5.49
CA VAL A 641 26.10 -5.39 5.31
C VAL A 641 26.21 -4.09 6.09
N ALA A 642 25.18 -3.24 6.09
CA ALA A 642 25.12 -2.06 6.96
C ALA A 642 25.18 -2.46 8.46
N GLY A 643 24.41 -3.48 8.83
CA GLY A 643 24.32 -4.00 10.19
C GLY A 643 25.61 -4.62 10.71
N LYS A 644 26.48 -5.18 9.86
CA LYS A 644 27.78 -5.75 10.28
C LYS A 644 28.74 -4.69 10.84
N LYS A 645 28.73 -3.47 10.29
CA LYS A 645 29.51 -2.33 10.83
C LYS A 645 28.90 -1.77 12.13
N ALA A 646 27.57 -1.75 12.24
CA ALA A 646 26.87 -1.32 13.46
C ALA A 646 26.96 -2.36 14.61
N ASN A 647 26.97 -3.66 14.29
CA ASN A 647 27.10 -4.76 15.26
C ASN A 647 28.45 -4.82 15.97
N LEU A 648 29.51 -4.17 15.45
CA LEU A 648 30.77 -4.00 16.17
C LEU A 648 30.61 -3.10 17.42
N ILE A 649 29.64 -2.18 17.41
CA ILE A 649 29.33 -1.31 18.56
C ILE A 649 28.44 -2.05 19.57
N VAL A 650 27.50 -2.87 19.09
CA VAL A 650 26.63 -3.73 19.95
C VAL A 650 27.43 -4.85 20.64
N ARG A 651 28.42 -5.43 19.97
CA ARG A 651 29.34 -6.45 20.53
C ARG A 651 30.24 -5.91 21.65
N ALA A 652 30.45 -4.59 21.75
CA ALA A 652 31.35 -4.01 22.76
C ALA A 652 30.79 -4.02 24.20
N LYS A 653 29.49 -4.32 24.39
CA LYS A 653 28.89 -4.59 25.71
C LYS A 653 28.20 -5.96 25.71
N ASN A 654 28.99 -7.04 25.77
CA ASN A 654 28.49 -8.39 26.01
C ASN A 654 27.75 -8.46 27.36
N HIS A 655 26.43 -8.30 27.35
CA HIS A 655 25.57 -8.88 28.37
C HIS A 655 24.98 -10.16 27.78
N GLY A 656 25.29 -11.30 28.40
CA GLY A 656 24.61 -12.55 28.06
C GLY A 656 23.11 -12.36 28.25
N VAL A 657 22.31 -12.77 27.26
CA VAL A 657 20.85 -12.71 27.37
C VAL A 657 20.42 -13.44 28.64
N GLY A 658 19.81 -12.71 29.59
CA GLY A 658 19.38 -13.25 30.87
C GLY A 658 18.48 -14.47 30.70
N THR A 659 18.70 -15.51 31.52
CA THR A 659 17.92 -16.76 31.48
C THR A 659 16.42 -16.53 31.64
N SER A 660 16.02 -15.48 32.38
CA SER A 660 14.63 -15.05 32.56
C SER A 660 13.94 -14.64 31.24
N LEU A 661 14.56 -13.78 30.43
CA LEU A 661 14.00 -13.32 29.15
C LEU A 661 13.90 -14.44 28.13
N ARG A 662 14.88 -15.35 28.09
CA ARG A 662 14.82 -16.56 27.24
C ARG A 662 13.63 -17.43 27.63
N LYS A 663 13.45 -17.71 28.92
CA LYS A 663 12.29 -18.45 29.44
C LYS A 663 10.97 -17.76 29.11
N ARG A 664 10.93 -16.42 29.13
CA ARG A 664 9.74 -15.66 28.75
C ARG A 664 9.42 -15.79 27.26
N LEU A 665 10.41 -15.61 26.39
CA LEU A 665 10.24 -15.78 24.96
C LEU A 665 9.76 -17.19 24.61
N THR A 666 10.39 -18.23 25.18
CA THR A 666 9.98 -19.61 24.92
C THR A 666 8.57 -19.91 25.43
N LYS A 667 8.15 -19.32 26.57
CA LYS A 667 6.78 -19.42 27.05
C LYS A 667 5.77 -18.75 26.11
N ILE A 668 6.02 -17.50 25.70
CA ILE A 668 5.11 -16.77 24.80
C ILE A 668 5.02 -17.48 23.44
N ALA A 669 6.16 -17.79 22.82
CA ALA A 669 6.20 -18.53 21.56
C ALA A 669 5.54 -19.90 21.70
N GLY A 670 5.78 -20.61 22.81
CA GLY A 670 5.12 -21.89 23.11
C GLY A 670 3.61 -21.78 23.19
N VAL A 671 3.07 -20.75 23.85
CA VAL A 671 1.62 -20.50 23.90
C VAL A 671 1.06 -20.21 22.51
N LEU A 672 1.74 -19.38 21.71
CA LEU A 672 1.31 -19.08 20.33
C LEU A 672 1.32 -20.34 19.44
N LEU A 673 2.34 -21.20 19.57
CA LEU A 673 2.42 -22.46 18.82
C LEU A 673 1.38 -23.49 19.27
N VAL A 674 1.09 -23.56 20.57
CA VAL A 674 -0.02 -24.39 21.08
C VAL A 674 -1.35 -23.87 20.56
N LEU A 675 -1.56 -22.55 20.58
CA LEU A 675 -2.76 -21.93 20.04
C LEU A 675 -2.94 -22.24 18.55
N SER A 676 -1.88 -22.10 17.74
CA SER A 676 -1.95 -22.42 16.31
C SER A 676 -2.19 -23.91 16.04
N ALA A 677 -1.59 -24.80 16.83
CA ALA A 677 -1.87 -26.23 16.75
C ALA A 677 -3.33 -26.58 17.13
N VAL A 678 -3.87 -25.93 18.17
CA VAL A 678 -5.29 -26.10 18.57
C VAL A 678 -6.24 -25.58 17.50
N ILE A 679 -5.95 -24.41 16.90
CA ILE A 679 -6.75 -23.87 15.78
C ILE A 679 -6.71 -24.83 14.60
N SER A 680 -5.51 -25.29 14.22
CA SER A 680 -5.31 -26.24 13.13
C SER A 680 -6.11 -27.52 13.36
N PHE A 681 -6.03 -28.08 14.57
CA PHE A 681 -6.81 -29.27 14.94
C PHE A 681 -8.32 -29.04 14.90
N ARG A 682 -8.81 -27.87 15.32
CA ARG A 682 -10.24 -27.53 15.27
C ARG A 682 -10.76 -27.34 13.83
N ARG A 683 -9.90 -26.90 12.93
CA ARG A 683 -10.21 -26.69 11.50
C ARG A 683 -10.01 -27.95 10.65
N LEU A 684 -9.52 -29.06 11.22
CA LEU A 684 -9.44 -30.32 10.50
C LEU A 684 -10.84 -30.85 10.23
N ASN A 685 -11.23 -30.87 8.96
CA ASN A 685 -12.46 -31.51 8.54
C ASN A 685 -12.22 -32.99 8.25
N PHE A 686 -12.89 -33.87 9.00
CA PHE A 686 -12.82 -35.32 8.83
C PHE A 686 -14.00 -35.88 8.03
N GLU A 687 -15.05 -35.08 7.85
CA GLU A 687 -16.25 -35.50 7.12
C GLU A 687 -16.03 -35.38 5.62
N LYS A 688 -16.46 -36.40 4.88
CA LYS A 688 -16.39 -36.38 3.42
C LYS A 688 -17.52 -35.49 2.90
N PRO A 689 -17.23 -34.48 2.06
CA PRO A 689 -18.23 -33.73 1.32
C PRO A 689 -19.31 -34.65 0.71
N GLN A 690 -20.57 -34.25 0.86
CA GLN A 690 -21.74 -34.94 0.31
C GLN A 690 -22.51 -33.99 -0.62
N PRO A 691 -22.97 -34.46 -1.79
CA PRO A 691 -23.84 -33.69 -2.68
C PRO A 691 -25.23 -33.47 -2.07
N TYR A 692 -25.97 -32.48 -2.56
CA TYR A 692 -27.27 -32.10 -2.00
C TYR A 692 -28.40 -33.08 -2.33
N HIS A 693 -28.41 -33.63 -3.56
CA HIS A 693 -29.49 -34.51 -4.05
C HIS A 693 -28.94 -35.84 -4.61
N PRO A 694 -28.29 -36.68 -3.77
CA PRO A 694 -27.71 -37.95 -4.21
C PRO A 694 -28.74 -38.96 -4.73
N GLU A 695 -29.96 -38.94 -4.20
CA GLU A 695 -31.07 -39.81 -4.59
C GLU A 695 -31.52 -39.60 -6.04
N ASP A 696 -31.40 -38.37 -6.53
CA ASP A 696 -31.77 -37.98 -7.89
C ASP A 696 -30.56 -38.02 -8.84
N LYS A 697 -29.39 -38.47 -8.37
CA LYS A 697 -28.10 -38.45 -9.10
C LYS A 697 -27.85 -37.10 -9.79
N LEU A 698 -28.17 -36.02 -9.08
CA LEU A 698 -28.10 -34.66 -9.61
C LEU A 698 -26.72 -34.04 -9.36
N LEU A 699 -26.20 -33.33 -10.36
CA LEU A 699 -25.04 -32.47 -10.29
C LEU A 699 -25.51 -31.02 -10.52
N THR A 700 -25.47 -30.19 -9.49
CA THR A 700 -25.73 -28.75 -9.61
C THR A 700 -24.41 -27.99 -9.71
N ALA A 701 -24.16 -27.34 -10.85
CA ALA A 701 -22.90 -26.66 -11.12
C ALA A 701 -23.12 -25.15 -11.35
N GLY A 702 -22.24 -24.30 -10.82
CA GLY A 702 -22.33 -22.85 -11.00
C GLY A 702 -20.99 -22.18 -11.31
N ILE A 703 -21.05 -20.98 -11.89
CA ILE A 703 -19.89 -20.13 -12.18
C ILE A 703 -20.13 -18.73 -11.64
N TRP A 704 -19.11 -18.13 -11.03
CA TRP A 704 -19.22 -16.76 -10.51
C TRP A 704 -17.88 -16.01 -10.52
N THR A 705 -17.86 -14.80 -11.06
CA THR A 705 -16.75 -13.84 -10.86
C THR A 705 -16.96 -13.03 -9.59
N ILE A 706 -16.00 -13.08 -8.65
CA ILE A 706 -16.23 -12.71 -7.24
C ILE A 706 -15.47 -11.46 -6.77
N HIS A 707 -14.84 -10.71 -7.66
CA HIS A 707 -14.10 -9.47 -7.33
C HIS A 707 -13.18 -9.64 -6.11
N PHE A 708 -12.43 -10.75 -6.05
CA PHE A 708 -11.48 -11.03 -4.97
C PHE A 708 -12.13 -11.03 -3.56
N GLY A 709 -13.44 -11.28 -3.45
CA GLY A 709 -14.16 -11.34 -2.18
C GLY A 709 -14.34 -9.97 -1.51
N LEU A 710 -14.43 -8.89 -2.28
CA LEU A 710 -14.83 -7.56 -1.82
C LEU A 710 -16.14 -7.14 -2.50
N ASP A 711 -17.10 -6.64 -1.73
CA ASP A 711 -18.35 -6.10 -2.27
C ASP A 711 -18.23 -4.63 -2.71
N ASN A 712 -19.31 -4.10 -3.29
CA ASN A 712 -19.35 -2.72 -3.81
C ASN A 712 -19.07 -1.64 -2.74
N ASP A 713 -19.22 -1.97 -1.46
CA ASP A 713 -18.99 -1.07 -0.32
C ASP A 713 -17.66 -1.40 0.40
N MET A 714 -16.77 -2.14 -0.27
CA MET A 714 -15.44 -2.55 0.21
C MET A 714 -15.50 -3.42 1.47
N TRP A 715 -16.56 -4.21 1.65
CA TRP A 715 -16.67 -5.21 2.72
C TRP A 715 -16.24 -6.59 2.24
N ALA A 716 -15.67 -7.38 3.15
CA ALA A 716 -15.41 -8.80 2.92
C ALA A 716 -16.74 -9.53 2.65
N SER A 717 -16.86 -10.22 1.51
CA SER A 717 -18.13 -10.74 0.99
C SER A 717 -18.29 -12.27 1.10
N GLU A 718 -17.28 -12.98 1.60
CA GLU A 718 -17.21 -14.46 1.57
C GLU A 718 -18.35 -15.13 2.34
N GLY A 719 -18.83 -14.50 3.42
CA GLY A 719 -19.98 -14.99 4.17
C GLY A 719 -21.29 -14.94 3.37
N ARG A 720 -21.50 -13.87 2.61
CA ARG A 720 -22.68 -13.73 1.73
C ARG A 720 -22.60 -14.66 0.53
N MET A 721 -21.38 -14.86 0.01
CA MET A 721 -21.13 -15.83 -1.06
C MET A 721 -21.46 -17.25 -0.60
N ARG A 722 -20.96 -17.67 0.57
CA ARG A 722 -21.31 -18.96 1.19
C ARG A 722 -22.81 -19.14 1.26
N ASP A 723 -23.52 -18.17 1.83
CA ASP A 723 -24.97 -18.29 2.02
C ASP A 723 -25.68 -18.52 0.69
N LEU A 724 -25.32 -17.77 -0.35
CA LEU A 724 -25.90 -17.92 -1.69
C LEU A 724 -25.58 -19.29 -2.31
N ILE A 725 -24.30 -19.72 -2.27
CA ILE A 725 -23.85 -21.00 -2.82
C ILE A 725 -24.56 -22.17 -2.12
N GLY A 726 -24.66 -22.12 -0.80
CA GLY A 726 -25.32 -23.15 0.01
C GLY A 726 -26.83 -23.20 -0.23
N GLU A 727 -27.48 -22.04 -0.27
CA GLU A 727 -28.93 -21.94 -0.48
C GLU A 727 -29.38 -22.26 -1.91
N LEU A 728 -28.49 -22.17 -2.90
CA LEU A 728 -28.72 -22.65 -4.26
C LEU A 728 -28.38 -24.13 -4.45
N GLU A 729 -27.88 -24.78 -3.39
CA GLU A 729 -27.57 -26.21 -3.38
C GLU A 729 -26.52 -26.58 -4.43
N LEU A 730 -25.47 -25.75 -4.61
CA LEU A 730 -24.41 -26.02 -5.58
C LEU A 730 -23.51 -27.17 -5.12
N ASP A 731 -23.39 -28.19 -5.96
CA ASP A 731 -22.46 -29.31 -5.76
C ASP A 731 -21.07 -28.99 -6.30
N VAL A 732 -20.98 -28.22 -7.39
CA VAL A 732 -19.72 -27.78 -7.99
C VAL A 732 -19.80 -26.30 -8.29
N VAL A 733 -18.77 -25.52 -7.96
CA VAL A 733 -18.73 -24.10 -8.30
C VAL A 733 -17.33 -23.69 -8.75
N GLY A 734 -17.27 -23.02 -9.91
CA GLY A 734 -16.10 -22.30 -10.38
C GLY A 734 -16.17 -20.85 -9.88
N LEU A 735 -15.08 -20.37 -9.30
CA LEU A 735 -14.94 -18.98 -8.86
C LEU A 735 -13.83 -18.31 -9.68
N LEU A 736 -14.08 -17.10 -10.19
CA LEU A 736 -13.12 -16.34 -11.00
C LEU A 736 -12.75 -15.03 -10.29
N GLU A 737 -11.58 -14.48 -10.62
CA GLU A 737 -10.98 -13.40 -9.82
C GLU A 737 -10.79 -13.82 -8.35
N SER A 738 -10.20 -15.00 -8.18
CA SER A 738 -10.07 -15.69 -6.91
C SER A 738 -8.66 -15.69 -6.33
N ASP A 739 -7.63 -15.20 -7.05
CA ASP A 739 -6.26 -15.08 -6.48
C ASP A 739 -6.21 -13.91 -5.48
N THR A 740 -6.22 -14.25 -4.19
CA THR A 740 -6.11 -13.28 -3.10
C THR A 740 -4.78 -13.34 -2.35
N GLN A 741 -3.76 -14.01 -2.89
CA GLN A 741 -2.48 -14.28 -2.20
C GLN A 741 -1.41 -13.20 -2.41
N ARG A 742 -1.80 -12.00 -2.82
CA ARG A 742 -0.91 -10.84 -2.96
C ARG A 742 -1.20 -9.81 -1.88
N ILE A 743 -0.23 -8.92 -1.62
CA ILE A 743 -0.34 -7.84 -0.63
C ILE A 743 -1.60 -6.98 -0.85
N ILE A 744 -1.92 -6.67 -2.12
CA ILE A 744 -3.12 -5.90 -2.48
C ILE A 744 -4.44 -6.63 -2.24
N MET A 745 -4.44 -7.94 -2.01
CA MET A 745 -5.63 -8.70 -1.59
C MET A 745 -5.52 -9.18 -0.14
N GLY A 746 -4.54 -8.66 0.61
CA GLY A 746 -4.33 -8.96 2.02
C GLY A 746 -3.74 -10.34 2.31
N ASN A 747 -3.19 -11.05 1.31
CA ASN A 747 -2.74 -12.44 1.43
C ASN A 747 -3.81 -13.35 2.05
N ARG A 748 -4.99 -13.39 1.43
CA ARG A 748 -6.15 -14.19 1.83
C ARG A 748 -6.26 -15.45 0.98
N ASP A 749 -7.04 -16.40 1.45
CA ASP A 749 -7.50 -17.59 0.73
C ASP A 749 -9.00 -17.78 1.00
N LEU A 750 -9.81 -17.27 0.06
CA LEU A 750 -11.28 -17.35 0.15
C LEU A 750 -11.77 -18.79 0.10
N THR A 751 -11.00 -19.70 -0.53
CA THR A 751 -11.40 -21.09 -0.73
C THR A 751 -11.47 -21.84 0.60
N GLN A 752 -10.62 -21.51 1.58
CA GLN A 752 -10.65 -22.13 2.91
C GLN A 752 -12.00 -21.96 3.60
N LYS A 753 -12.53 -20.72 3.68
CA LYS A 753 -13.81 -20.46 4.34
C LYS A 753 -14.96 -21.15 3.63
N LEU A 754 -15.03 -20.99 2.31
CA LEU A 754 -16.10 -21.55 1.49
C LEU A 754 -16.09 -23.08 1.55
N ALA A 755 -14.94 -23.72 1.40
CA ALA A 755 -14.80 -25.16 1.42
C ALA A 755 -15.11 -25.77 2.80
N GLU A 756 -14.61 -25.17 3.87
CA GLU A 756 -14.84 -25.66 5.24
C GLU A 756 -16.31 -25.47 5.65
N GLU A 757 -16.93 -24.32 5.39
CA GLU A 757 -18.31 -24.05 5.82
C GLU A 757 -19.37 -24.70 4.92
N LEU A 758 -19.10 -24.93 3.63
CA LEU A 758 -20.02 -25.63 2.71
C LEU A 758 -19.78 -27.14 2.64
N GLY A 759 -18.70 -27.64 3.25
CA GLY A 759 -18.28 -29.03 3.16
C GLY A 759 -17.99 -29.42 1.70
N MET A 760 -16.93 -28.84 1.13
CA MET A 760 -16.48 -29.06 -0.25
C MET A 760 -14.97 -29.32 -0.30
N TYR A 761 -14.51 -30.08 -1.29
CA TYR A 761 -13.13 -30.09 -1.74
C TYR A 761 -12.82 -28.77 -2.44
N ALA A 762 -11.56 -28.31 -2.35
CA ALA A 762 -11.13 -27.06 -2.97
C ALA A 762 -9.85 -27.27 -3.77
N ASP A 763 -9.87 -26.82 -5.02
CA ASP A 763 -8.68 -26.51 -5.78
C ASP A 763 -8.58 -24.99 -5.92
N PHE A 764 -7.51 -24.41 -5.36
CA PHE A 764 -7.24 -22.97 -5.44
C PHE A 764 -6.99 -22.50 -6.88
N GLY A 765 -6.59 -23.40 -7.78
CA GLY A 765 -6.11 -23.06 -9.11
C GLY A 765 -4.62 -22.69 -9.14
N PRO A 766 -4.15 -22.02 -10.21
CA PRO A 766 -2.76 -21.59 -10.32
C PRO A 766 -2.33 -20.74 -9.11
N GLY A 767 -1.18 -21.06 -8.52
CA GLY A 767 -0.62 -20.31 -7.40
C GLY A 767 -0.23 -18.86 -7.76
N PRO A 768 0.04 -18.00 -6.76
CA PRO A 768 0.36 -16.58 -6.97
C PRO A 768 1.61 -16.32 -7.84
N ASN A 769 2.50 -17.32 -7.96
CA ASN A 769 3.68 -17.28 -8.82
C ASN A 769 3.38 -17.59 -10.31
N LYS A 770 2.11 -17.79 -10.66
CA LYS A 770 1.64 -18.03 -12.05
C LYS A 770 1.04 -16.78 -12.71
N HIS A 771 1.02 -15.66 -11.99
CA HIS A 771 0.70 -14.32 -12.53
C HIS A 771 -0.68 -14.21 -13.19
N THR A 772 -1.68 -14.89 -12.64
CA THR A 772 -3.07 -14.79 -13.10
C THR A 772 -3.94 -14.11 -12.05
N TRP A 773 -5.17 -13.74 -12.43
CA TRP A 773 -6.21 -13.27 -11.50
C TRP A 773 -6.91 -14.41 -10.74
N GLY A 774 -6.52 -15.66 -11.01
CA GLY A 774 -7.05 -16.85 -10.35
C GLY A 774 -8.36 -17.36 -10.95
N CYS A 775 -8.50 -18.68 -10.91
CA CYS A 775 -9.77 -19.38 -11.02
C CYS A 775 -9.73 -20.56 -10.04
N ALA A 776 -10.73 -20.72 -9.20
CA ALA A 776 -10.81 -21.76 -8.18
C ALA A 776 -11.99 -22.70 -8.47
N LEU A 777 -11.87 -23.96 -8.04
CA LEU A 777 -12.90 -24.98 -8.14
C LEU A 777 -13.24 -25.50 -6.74
N LEU A 778 -14.52 -25.41 -6.37
CA LEU A 778 -15.06 -26.10 -5.19
C LEU A 778 -15.99 -27.22 -5.63
N SER A 779 -15.90 -28.37 -4.96
CA SER A 779 -16.70 -29.55 -5.33
C SER A 779 -17.14 -30.37 -4.12
N LYS A 780 -18.40 -30.77 -4.05
CA LYS A 780 -18.92 -31.79 -3.13
C LYS A 780 -18.55 -33.21 -3.57
N PHE A 781 -18.15 -33.39 -4.82
CA PHE A 781 -17.61 -34.64 -5.35
C PHE A 781 -16.09 -34.69 -5.22
N PRO A 782 -15.49 -35.85 -4.90
CA PRO A 782 -14.03 -35.99 -4.81
C PRO A 782 -13.32 -35.56 -6.09
N ILE A 783 -12.37 -34.64 -5.97
CA ILE A 783 -11.44 -34.26 -7.04
C ILE A 783 -10.35 -35.32 -7.12
N LEU A 784 -10.33 -36.10 -8.20
CA LEU A 784 -9.36 -37.19 -8.38
C LEU A 784 -8.05 -36.69 -8.97
N ASN A 785 -8.15 -35.78 -9.93
CA ASN A 785 -7.03 -35.16 -10.62
C ASN A 785 -7.41 -33.73 -11.01
N SER A 786 -6.45 -32.80 -10.97
CA SER A 786 -6.62 -31.49 -11.57
C SER A 786 -5.32 -30.99 -12.19
N THR A 787 -5.44 -30.39 -13.36
CA THR A 787 -4.33 -29.79 -14.10
C THR A 787 -4.61 -28.30 -14.27
N HIS A 788 -3.60 -27.47 -14.01
CA HIS A 788 -3.69 -26.02 -14.20
C HIS A 788 -3.00 -25.62 -15.50
N HIS A 789 -3.73 -24.90 -16.34
CA HIS A 789 -3.26 -24.41 -17.63
C HIS A 789 -3.13 -22.89 -17.59
N LEU A 790 -2.02 -22.37 -18.10
CA LEU A 790 -1.86 -20.96 -18.45
C LEU A 790 -1.99 -20.86 -19.95
N LEU A 791 -3.06 -20.24 -20.41
CA LEU A 791 -3.34 -20.18 -21.83
C LEU A 791 -2.49 -19.11 -22.53
N PRO A 792 -2.26 -19.24 -23.85
CA PRO A 792 -1.41 -18.30 -24.57
C PRO A 792 -1.96 -16.87 -24.50
N SER A 793 -1.06 -15.93 -24.18
CA SER A 793 -1.36 -14.52 -24.13
C SER A 793 -0.14 -13.74 -24.63
N PRO A 794 0.00 -13.46 -25.94
CA PRO A 794 1.14 -12.72 -26.44
C PRO A 794 1.18 -11.26 -25.98
N VAL A 795 0.02 -10.63 -25.70
CA VAL A 795 -0.07 -9.19 -25.44
C VAL A 795 -0.63 -8.88 -24.05
N GLY A 796 -1.79 -9.44 -23.75
CA GLY A 796 -2.62 -9.10 -22.59
C GLY A 796 -2.41 -10.01 -21.39
N GLU A 797 -3.51 -10.26 -20.69
CA GLU A 797 -3.53 -11.03 -19.44
C GLU A 797 -3.38 -12.54 -19.66
N LEU A 798 -2.59 -13.16 -18.77
CA LEU A 798 -2.54 -14.61 -18.67
C LEU A 798 -3.87 -15.16 -18.14
N ALA A 799 -4.52 -15.95 -18.99
CA ALA A 799 -5.80 -16.56 -18.72
C ALA A 799 -5.64 -17.97 -18.08
N PRO A 800 -6.11 -18.18 -16.83
CA PRO A 800 -6.01 -19.47 -16.15
C PRO A 800 -7.17 -20.40 -16.51
N ALA A 801 -6.87 -21.70 -16.61
CA ALA A 801 -7.88 -22.76 -16.64
C ALA A 801 -7.54 -23.92 -15.69
N ILE A 802 -8.54 -24.46 -15.00
CA ILE A 802 -8.47 -25.74 -14.29
C ILE A 802 -9.17 -26.79 -15.15
N HIS A 803 -8.52 -27.92 -15.44
CA HIS A 803 -9.16 -29.15 -15.92
C HIS A 803 -9.12 -30.19 -14.80
N ALA A 804 -10.26 -30.45 -14.18
CA ALA A 804 -10.40 -31.38 -13.07
C ALA A 804 -11.25 -32.59 -13.46
N THR A 805 -10.90 -33.77 -12.97
CA THR A 805 -11.72 -34.98 -13.07
C THR A 805 -12.31 -35.31 -11.70
N LEU A 806 -13.63 -35.33 -11.62
CA LEU A 806 -14.41 -35.60 -10.42
C LEU A 806 -14.99 -37.01 -10.43
N ASN A 807 -15.15 -37.61 -9.25
CA ASN A 807 -15.95 -38.84 -9.10
C ASN A 807 -17.40 -38.48 -8.75
N VAL A 808 -18.27 -38.46 -9.76
CA VAL A 808 -19.69 -38.11 -9.61
C VAL A 808 -20.50 -39.39 -9.65
N TYR A 809 -21.03 -39.81 -8.50
CA TYR A 809 -21.85 -41.03 -8.35
C TYR A 809 -21.21 -42.33 -8.91
N GLY A 810 -19.88 -42.42 -8.92
CA GLY A 810 -19.13 -43.56 -9.45
C GLY A 810 -18.62 -43.39 -10.89
N GLU A 811 -19.04 -42.33 -11.59
CA GLU A 811 -18.62 -42.00 -12.96
C GLU A 811 -17.58 -40.86 -12.96
N LEU A 812 -16.66 -40.90 -13.93
CA LEU A 812 -15.64 -39.86 -14.09
C LEU A 812 -16.21 -38.70 -14.91
N VAL A 813 -16.38 -37.55 -14.26
CA VAL A 813 -16.90 -36.32 -14.91
C VAL A 813 -15.82 -35.26 -14.89
N ASP A 814 -15.53 -34.70 -16.06
CA ASP A 814 -14.55 -33.62 -16.18
C ASP A 814 -15.22 -32.26 -15.96
N VAL A 815 -14.57 -31.37 -15.22
CA VAL A 815 -15.01 -29.98 -15.03
C VAL A 815 -13.86 -29.06 -15.44
N VAL A 816 -14.16 -28.12 -16.33
CA VAL A 816 -13.23 -27.09 -16.76
C VAL A 816 -13.66 -25.75 -16.19
N VAL A 817 -12.81 -25.10 -15.40
CA VAL A 817 -13.05 -23.73 -14.92
C VAL A 817 -12.11 -22.80 -15.65
N PHE A 818 -12.61 -21.76 -16.33
CA PHE A 818 -11.81 -20.93 -17.22
C PHE A 818 -12.13 -19.44 -17.10
N HIS A 819 -11.09 -18.62 -16.90
CA HIS A 819 -11.18 -17.16 -16.92
C HIS A 819 -10.46 -16.62 -18.16
N SER A 820 -11.22 -16.12 -19.16
CA SER A 820 -10.68 -15.52 -20.38
C SER A 820 -10.04 -14.16 -20.12
N GLY A 821 -9.07 -13.78 -20.98
CA GLY A 821 -8.51 -12.43 -21.01
C GLY A 821 -9.50 -11.37 -21.53
N GLN A 822 -9.09 -10.11 -21.41
CA GLN A 822 -9.93 -8.91 -21.61
C GLN A 822 -10.41 -8.70 -23.05
N GLU A 823 -11.36 -7.77 -23.24
CA GLU A 823 -11.98 -7.46 -24.54
C GLU A 823 -11.01 -6.77 -25.53
N GLU A 824 -10.02 -6.08 -25.02
CA GLU A 824 -9.05 -5.29 -25.78
C GLU A 824 -8.10 -6.18 -26.60
N ASP A 825 -7.71 -7.34 -26.06
CA ASP A 825 -6.71 -8.23 -26.67
C ASP A 825 -7.36 -9.36 -27.49
N VAL A 826 -7.82 -9.00 -28.68
CA VAL A 826 -8.58 -9.91 -29.57
C VAL A 826 -7.80 -11.18 -29.92
N GLU A 827 -6.50 -11.09 -30.19
CA GLU A 827 -5.67 -12.23 -30.57
C GLU A 827 -5.44 -13.18 -29.37
N ASP A 828 -5.23 -12.62 -28.18
CA ASP A 828 -5.12 -13.40 -26.94
C ASP A 828 -6.39 -14.21 -26.72
N ARG A 829 -7.58 -13.59 -26.79
CA ARG A 829 -8.85 -14.30 -26.65
C ARG A 829 -9.04 -15.38 -27.71
N ARG A 830 -8.60 -15.15 -28.95
CA ARG A 830 -8.66 -16.16 -30.01
C ARG A 830 -7.79 -17.37 -29.65
N LEU A 831 -6.53 -17.15 -29.26
CA LEU A 831 -5.60 -18.23 -28.88
C LEU A 831 -6.06 -18.97 -27.63
N GLN A 832 -6.57 -18.25 -26.64
CA GLN A 832 -7.15 -18.82 -25.43
C GLN A 832 -8.37 -19.69 -25.76
N SER A 833 -9.26 -19.23 -26.64
CA SER A 833 -10.42 -20.01 -27.06
C SER A 833 -10.05 -21.34 -27.73
N LEU A 834 -9.00 -21.34 -28.54
CA LEU A 834 -8.46 -22.56 -29.16
C LEU A 834 -7.88 -23.51 -28.11
N GLY A 835 -7.09 -22.99 -27.18
CA GLY A 835 -6.51 -23.80 -26.10
C GLY A 835 -7.57 -24.46 -25.21
N VAL A 836 -8.64 -23.75 -24.86
CA VAL A 836 -9.74 -24.35 -24.08
C VAL A 836 -10.55 -25.33 -24.92
N ALA A 837 -10.79 -25.05 -26.20
CA ALA A 837 -11.46 -26.00 -27.09
C ALA A 837 -10.69 -27.33 -27.19
N ASP A 838 -9.35 -27.28 -27.27
CA ASP A 838 -8.50 -28.46 -27.27
C ASP A 838 -8.57 -29.22 -25.93
N ILE A 839 -8.59 -28.52 -24.78
CA ILE A 839 -8.77 -29.14 -23.46
C ILE A 839 -10.11 -29.86 -23.40
N MET A 840 -11.20 -29.18 -23.80
CA MET A 840 -12.54 -29.77 -23.79
C MET A 840 -12.64 -30.96 -24.76
N GLY A 841 -12.03 -30.88 -25.94
CA GLY A 841 -11.99 -31.93 -26.95
C GLY A 841 -11.07 -33.12 -26.62
N SER A 842 -10.24 -33.02 -25.57
CA SER A 842 -9.24 -34.04 -25.24
C SER A 842 -9.81 -35.37 -24.71
N THR A 843 -11.08 -35.38 -24.29
CA THR A 843 -11.76 -36.57 -23.74
C THR A 843 -13.20 -36.64 -24.20
N ASP A 844 -13.75 -37.86 -24.28
CA ASP A 844 -15.17 -38.11 -24.53
C ASP A 844 -15.99 -38.25 -23.23
N ARG A 845 -15.40 -37.96 -22.06
CA ARG A 845 -16.10 -38.08 -20.78
C ARG A 845 -17.24 -37.07 -20.67
N PRO A 846 -18.25 -37.33 -19.83
CA PRO A 846 -19.18 -36.30 -19.36
C PRO A 846 -18.40 -35.09 -18.86
N MET A 847 -18.77 -33.89 -19.33
CA MET A 847 -18.00 -32.68 -19.03
C MET A 847 -18.87 -31.44 -18.89
N VAL A 848 -18.47 -30.54 -17.98
CA VAL A 848 -19.03 -29.20 -17.79
C VAL A 848 -17.92 -28.14 -17.88
N LEU A 849 -18.11 -27.11 -18.70
CA LEU A 849 -17.31 -25.88 -18.66
C LEU A 849 -18.04 -24.85 -17.79
N LEU A 850 -17.30 -24.21 -16.89
CA LEU A 850 -17.74 -23.11 -16.03
C LEU A 850 -16.81 -21.92 -16.30
N SER A 851 -17.27 -20.89 -17.01
CA SER A 851 -16.33 -19.91 -17.55
C SER A 851 -16.85 -18.49 -17.70
N TYR A 852 -15.91 -17.54 -17.74
CA TYR A 852 -16.07 -16.18 -18.24
C TYR A 852 -15.37 -16.06 -19.61
N LEU A 853 -16.13 -15.88 -20.71
CA LEU A 853 -15.65 -16.03 -22.10
C LEU A 853 -15.50 -14.74 -22.90
N VAL A 854 -16.08 -13.62 -22.45
CA VAL A 854 -16.04 -12.31 -23.14
C VAL A 854 -16.45 -12.42 -24.61
N THR A 855 -17.61 -13.00 -24.85
CA THR A 855 -18.16 -13.18 -26.21
C THR A 855 -19.68 -13.10 -26.18
N LYS A 856 -20.29 -12.77 -27.31
CA LYS A 856 -21.75 -12.90 -27.50
C LYS A 856 -22.10 -14.33 -27.93
N PRO A 857 -23.26 -14.87 -27.52
CA PRO A 857 -23.76 -16.14 -28.03
C PRO A 857 -23.84 -16.11 -29.55
N LEU A 858 -23.50 -17.23 -30.19
CA LEU A 858 -23.56 -17.42 -31.65
C LEU A 858 -22.70 -16.45 -32.46
N LYS A 859 -21.65 -15.86 -31.87
CA LYS A 859 -20.74 -14.92 -32.56
C LYS A 859 -19.28 -15.18 -32.24
N GLY A 860 -18.41 -15.02 -33.24
CA GLY A 860 -16.96 -15.04 -33.08
C GLY A 860 -16.47 -16.32 -32.40
N ASN A 861 -15.66 -16.15 -31.35
CA ASN A 861 -15.04 -17.25 -30.59
C ASN A 861 -16.07 -18.19 -29.92
N TYR A 862 -17.35 -17.79 -29.79
CA TYR A 862 -18.41 -18.72 -29.37
C TYR A 862 -18.39 -20.01 -30.19
N HIS A 863 -18.18 -19.91 -31.51
CA HIS A 863 -18.13 -21.07 -32.41
C HIS A 863 -16.86 -21.91 -32.27
N THR A 864 -15.88 -21.45 -31.51
CA THR A 864 -14.71 -22.25 -31.12
C THR A 864 -15.03 -23.07 -29.87
N TYR A 865 -15.68 -22.45 -28.89
CA TYR A 865 -16.10 -23.11 -27.65
C TYR A 865 -17.25 -24.11 -27.83
N VAL A 866 -18.19 -23.82 -28.74
CA VAL A 866 -19.32 -24.68 -29.11
C VAL A 866 -19.09 -25.15 -30.53
N SER A 867 -18.38 -26.26 -30.66
CA SER A 867 -17.83 -26.76 -31.92
C SER A 867 -17.72 -28.29 -31.93
N GLU A 868 -17.55 -28.87 -33.12
CA GLU A 868 -17.22 -30.29 -33.22
C GLU A 868 -15.88 -30.63 -32.54
N THR A 869 -14.92 -29.71 -32.55
CA THR A 869 -13.61 -29.89 -31.92
C THR A 869 -13.71 -30.00 -30.40
N SER A 870 -14.49 -29.13 -29.76
CA SER A 870 -14.72 -29.20 -28.30
C SER A 870 -15.73 -30.28 -27.91
N GLY A 871 -16.69 -30.56 -28.80
CA GLY A 871 -17.86 -31.41 -28.54
C GLY A 871 -18.85 -30.83 -27.55
N MET A 872 -18.71 -29.55 -27.18
CA MET A 872 -19.52 -28.92 -26.13
C MET A 872 -20.79 -28.27 -26.69
N HIS A 873 -21.83 -28.29 -25.88
CA HIS A 873 -23.11 -27.65 -26.14
C HIS A 873 -23.39 -26.56 -25.11
N ASP A 874 -24.06 -25.49 -25.53
CA ASP A 874 -24.42 -24.38 -24.65
C ASP A 874 -25.57 -24.79 -23.70
N ILE A 875 -25.50 -24.34 -22.45
CA ILE A 875 -26.57 -24.56 -21.47
C ILE A 875 -27.88 -23.88 -21.86
N ASP A 876 -27.87 -22.83 -22.69
CA ASP A 876 -29.08 -22.24 -23.26
C ASP A 876 -28.73 -21.29 -24.42
N SER A 877 -28.69 -21.80 -25.65
CA SER A 877 -28.35 -20.98 -26.83
C SER A 877 -29.35 -19.85 -27.12
N SER A 878 -30.53 -19.87 -26.49
CA SER A 878 -31.54 -18.81 -26.63
C SER A 878 -31.37 -17.65 -25.65
N ASP A 879 -30.48 -17.77 -24.65
CA ASP A 879 -30.09 -16.63 -23.81
C ASP A 879 -29.07 -15.75 -24.52
N SER A 880 -29.58 -14.74 -25.24
CA SER A 880 -28.78 -13.75 -25.99
C SER A 880 -28.19 -12.64 -25.12
N ASP A 881 -28.56 -12.55 -23.84
CA ASP A 881 -28.16 -11.48 -22.90
C ASP A 881 -26.94 -11.88 -22.06
N ARG A 882 -26.12 -12.81 -22.57
CA ARG A 882 -24.84 -13.21 -21.97
C ARG A 882 -23.69 -12.53 -22.68
N TRP A 883 -22.69 -12.18 -21.89
CA TRP A 883 -21.44 -11.57 -22.35
C TRP A 883 -20.25 -12.19 -21.63
N CYS A 884 -20.34 -12.20 -20.30
CA CYS A 884 -19.30 -12.66 -19.39
C CYS A 884 -19.38 -14.17 -19.17
N GLU A 885 -20.35 -14.63 -18.37
CA GLU A 885 -20.39 -15.99 -17.84
C GLU A 885 -21.16 -16.99 -18.72
N TYR A 886 -20.63 -18.21 -18.79
CA TYR A 886 -21.14 -19.32 -19.59
C TYR A 886 -21.01 -20.65 -18.85
N ILE A 887 -22.00 -21.50 -19.05
CA ILE A 887 -21.93 -22.93 -18.75
C ILE A 887 -22.09 -23.68 -20.05
N LEU A 888 -21.14 -24.54 -20.39
CA LEU A 888 -21.26 -25.49 -21.51
C LEU A 888 -21.21 -26.92 -20.97
N TYR A 889 -21.77 -27.87 -21.70
CA TYR A 889 -21.79 -29.26 -21.26
C TYR A 889 -21.75 -30.24 -22.44
N LYS A 890 -21.32 -31.48 -22.17
CA LYS A 890 -21.47 -32.63 -23.07
C LYS A 890 -21.62 -33.93 -22.30
N ASN A 891 -22.24 -34.92 -22.93
CA ASN A 891 -22.41 -36.27 -22.40
C ASN A 891 -23.09 -36.30 -21.00
N LEU A 892 -23.96 -35.31 -20.75
CA LEU A 892 -24.77 -35.14 -19.54
C LEU A 892 -26.19 -34.72 -19.93
N ARG A 893 -27.19 -35.14 -19.16
CA ARG A 893 -28.58 -34.69 -19.32
C ARG A 893 -28.79 -33.36 -18.59
N ARG A 894 -29.11 -32.28 -19.30
CA ARG A 894 -29.36 -30.93 -18.73
C ARG A 894 -30.79 -30.78 -18.24
N THR A 895 -31.02 -30.78 -16.94
CA THR A 895 -32.37 -30.68 -16.37
C THR A 895 -32.84 -29.25 -16.14
N GLY A 896 -31.93 -28.29 -15.91
CA GLY A 896 -32.32 -26.89 -15.71
C GLY A 896 -31.19 -25.87 -15.73
N TYR A 897 -31.58 -24.61 -15.86
CA TYR A 897 -30.70 -23.44 -15.92
C TYR A 897 -31.32 -22.23 -15.20
N ALA A 898 -30.51 -21.50 -14.44
CA ALA A 898 -30.93 -20.30 -13.72
C ALA A 898 -29.83 -19.23 -13.71
N ARG A 899 -30.26 -17.96 -13.75
CA ARG A 899 -29.41 -16.78 -13.53
C ARG A 899 -29.86 -16.08 -12.25
N VAL A 900 -28.97 -15.92 -11.28
CA VAL A 900 -29.30 -15.41 -9.94
C VAL A 900 -28.58 -14.10 -9.68
N SER A 901 -29.33 -13.05 -9.31
CA SER A 901 -28.78 -11.71 -9.15
C SER A 901 -27.69 -11.66 -8.09
N ARG A 902 -26.68 -10.83 -8.34
CA ARG A 902 -25.49 -10.66 -7.50
C ARG A 902 -25.66 -9.83 -6.23
N SER A 903 -26.82 -9.19 -6.06
CA SER A 903 -27.02 -8.18 -5.00
C SER A 903 -25.94 -7.09 -5.13
N THR A 904 -25.26 -6.75 -4.04
CA THR A 904 -24.11 -5.81 -4.03
C THR A 904 -22.74 -6.51 -4.00
N ILE A 905 -22.68 -7.84 -4.14
CA ILE A 905 -21.43 -8.61 -3.93
C ILE A 905 -20.39 -8.38 -5.02
N THR A 906 -20.82 -8.24 -6.27
CA THR A 906 -19.95 -8.15 -7.45
C THR A 906 -20.73 -7.48 -8.58
N ASP A 907 -20.17 -7.41 -9.79
CA ASP A 907 -20.79 -6.90 -11.01
C ASP A 907 -21.39 -8.00 -11.92
N THR A 908 -21.00 -9.27 -11.75
CA THR A 908 -21.59 -10.43 -12.44
C THR A 908 -22.61 -11.18 -11.60
N GLU A 909 -23.69 -11.64 -12.22
CA GLU A 909 -24.59 -12.62 -11.61
C GLU A 909 -23.93 -13.98 -11.32
N LEU A 910 -24.63 -14.85 -10.59
CA LEU A 910 -24.28 -16.27 -10.51
C LEU A 910 -25.12 -17.04 -11.53
N GLN A 911 -24.47 -17.77 -12.43
CA GLN A 911 -25.14 -18.73 -13.33
C GLN A 911 -25.09 -20.15 -12.78
N VAL A 912 -26.21 -20.88 -12.91
CA VAL A 912 -26.35 -22.23 -12.36
C VAL A 912 -27.01 -23.18 -13.35
N GLY A 913 -26.39 -24.35 -13.56
CA GLY A 913 -26.91 -25.48 -14.33
C GLY A 913 -27.15 -26.71 -13.48
N LYS A 914 -28.18 -27.47 -13.82
CA LYS A 914 -28.47 -28.79 -13.24
C LYS A 914 -28.30 -29.89 -14.28
N PHE A 915 -27.58 -30.94 -13.91
CA PHE A 915 -27.20 -32.05 -14.79
C PHE A 915 -27.45 -33.41 -14.14
N GLN A 916 -27.74 -34.42 -14.95
CA GLN A 916 -27.78 -35.82 -14.53
C GLN A 916 -26.87 -36.66 -15.42
N LEU A 917 -26.33 -37.74 -14.84
CA LEU A 917 -25.65 -38.78 -15.62
C LEU A 917 -26.67 -39.50 -16.51
N LEU A 918 -26.20 -39.97 -17.66
CA LEU A 918 -27.00 -40.80 -18.56
C LEU A 918 -27.10 -42.23 -18.03
N ASP A 919 -28.25 -42.86 -18.25
CA ASP A 919 -28.37 -44.29 -18.01
C ASP A 919 -27.67 -45.09 -19.13
N GLU A 920 -27.32 -46.35 -18.84
CA GLU A 920 -26.57 -47.19 -19.78
C GLU A 920 -27.35 -47.38 -21.10
N GLY A 921 -26.72 -47.01 -22.22
CA GLY A 921 -27.31 -47.09 -23.57
C GLY A 921 -28.19 -45.90 -23.96
N GLU A 922 -28.39 -44.93 -23.07
CA GLU A 922 -29.08 -43.68 -23.38
C GLU A 922 -28.19 -42.72 -24.19
N LYS A 923 -28.80 -41.96 -25.10
CA LYS A 923 -28.12 -40.89 -25.85
C LYS A 923 -28.61 -39.53 -25.36
N VAL A 924 -27.69 -38.59 -25.15
CA VAL A 924 -28.04 -37.20 -24.79
C VAL A 924 -28.91 -36.57 -25.88
N ASN A 925 -29.98 -35.90 -25.47
CA ASN A 925 -30.73 -35.02 -26.34
C ASN A 925 -30.42 -33.54 -26.00
N TYR A 926 -29.72 -32.85 -26.90
CA TYR A 926 -29.38 -31.43 -26.77
C TYR A 926 -30.51 -30.50 -27.23
N SER A 927 -31.77 -30.90 -27.07
CA SER A 927 -32.93 -30.10 -27.48
C SER A 927 -33.12 -28.89 -26.56
N GLU A 928 -33.39 -27.73 -27.15
CA GLU A 928 -33.76 -26.50 -26.44
C GLU A 928 -35.25 -26.44 -26.05
N LYS A 929 -35.97 -27.57 -26.15
CA LYS A 929 -37.38 -27.66 -25.82
C LYS A 929 -37.59 -27.53 -24.31
N ARG A 930 -38.24 -26.44 -23.90
CA ARG A 930 -38.54 -26.15 -22.49
C ARG A 930 -39.75 -26.93 -21.99
N ILE A 931 -39.72 -27.30 -20.72
CA ILE A 931 -40.85 -27.88 -19.98
C ILE A 931 -41.31 -26.97 -18.85
N ARG A 932 -42.60 -27.06 -18.51
CA ARG A 932 -43.15 -26.34 -17.36
C ARG A 932 -42.63 -26.99 -16.09
N GLU A 933 -42.27 -26.17 -15.10
CA GLU A 933 -41.80 -26.64 -13.79
C GLU A 933 -42.75 -27.63 -13.12
N SER A 934 -44.07 -27.50 -13.32
CA SER A 934 -45.06 -28.44 -12.78
C SER A 934 -44.87 -29.89 -13.24
N LYS A 935 -44.11 -30.12 -14.32
CA LYS A 935 -43.75 -31.43 -14.84
C LYS A 935 -42.37 -31.91 -14.37
N VAL A 936 -41.61 -31.07 -13.68
CA VAL A 936 -40.26 -31.36 -13.20
C VAL A 936 -40.36 -32.00 -11.82
N PRO A 937 -39.71 -33.17 -11.57
CA PRO A 937 -39.60 -33.76 -10.24
C PRO A 937 -39.06 -32.77 -9.20
N LYS A 938 -39.52 -32.88 -7.95
CA LYS A 938 -39.22 -31.86 -6.93
C LYS A 938 -37.72 -31.67 -6.65
N GLY A 939 -36.91 -32.74 -6.56
CA GLY A 939 -35.47 -32.59 -6.32
C GLY A 939 -34.69 -31.99 -7.50
N LEU A 940 -35.27 -32.05 -8.71
CA LEU A 940 -34.71 -31.37 -9.88
C LEU A 940 -35.11 -29.89 -9.98
N GLN A 941 -36.07 -29.41 -9.18
CA GLN A 941 -36.46 -28.00 -9.15
C GLN A 941 -35.39 -27.15 -8.46
N PHE A 942 -35.27 -25.89 -8.85
CA PHE A 942 -34.44 -24.93 -8.12
C PHE A 942 -35.18 -24.35 -6.89
N PRO A 943 -34.45 -23.88 -5.86
CA PRO A 943 -35.03 -23.36 -4.62
C PRO A 943 -36.01 -22.20 -4.82
N ARG A 944 -37.24 -22.35 -4.32
CA ARG A 944 -38.32 -21.37 -4.56
C ARG A 944 -38.10 -19.99 -3.92
N GLN A 945 -37.22 -19.90 -2.92
CA GLN A 945 -36.96 -18.68 -2.16
C GLN A 945 -36.39 -17.52 -2.98
N PHE A 946 -35.75 -17.81 -4.11
CA PHE A 946 -35.17 -16.78 -5.00
C PHE A 946 -36.18 -16.18 -5.99
N ARG A 947 -37.47 -16.55 -5.93
CA ARG A 947 -38.51 -15.93 -6.78
C ARG A 947 -38.91 -14.54 -6.29
N LYS A 948 -39.48 -13.75 -7.20
CA LYS A 948 -40.05 -12.41 -6.90
C LYS A 948 -38.99 -11.49 -6.29
N ASN A 949 -39.14 -11.18 -5.00
CA ASN A 949 -38.22 -10.30 -4.27
C ASN A 949 -36.94 -11.02 -3.83
N GLY A 950 -36.92 -12.35 -3.88
CA GLY A 950 -35.77 -13.15 -3.49
C GLY A 950 -35.43 -13.07 -2.00
N VAL A 951 -34.18 -13.41 -1.67
CA VAL A 951 -33.63 -13.42 -0.31
C VAL A 951 -32.30 -12.67 -0.30
N ARG A 952 -32.13 -11.73 0.65
CA ARG A 952 -30.90 -10.92 0.83
C ARG A 952 -30.41 -10.21 -0.45
N GLY A 953 -31.36 -9.82 -1.32
CA GLY A 953 -31.07 -9.16 -2.61
C GLY A 953 -30.73 -10.11 -3.77
N HIS A 954 -30.71 -11.42 -3.51
CA HIS A 954 -30.53 -12.46 -4.53
C HIS A 954 -31.90 -12.95 -5.01
N ARG A 955 -32.14 -12.92 -6.31
CA ARG A 955 -33.36 -13.40 -6.96
C ARG A 955 -33.05 -13.97 -8.34
N TYR A 956 -33.94 -14.81 -8.87
CA TYR A 956 -33.90 -15.14 -10.29
C TYR A 956 -34.06 -13.84 -11.11
N HIS A 957 -33.12 -13.60 -12.01
CA HIS A 957 -33.09 -12.40 -12.84
C HIS A 957 -32.86 -12.80 -14.30
N VAL A 958 -33.11 -11.86 -15.21
CA VAL A 958 -33.25 -12.05 -16.67
C VAL A 958 -34.49 -12.87 -17.06
N PHE A 959 -34.81 -13.96 -16.34
CA PHE A 959 -35.94 -14.83 -16.68
C PHE A 959 -37.09 -14.87 -15.68
N ASP A 960 -37.02 -14.13 -14.56
CA ASP A 960 -37.94 -14.15 -13.40
C ASP A 960 -38.18 -15.54 -12.73
N GLU A 961 -37.89 -16.63 -13.44
CA GLU A 961 -37.97 -18.03 -13.05
C GLU A 961 -36.87 -18.88 -13.73
N PRO A 962 -36.49 -20.02 -13.15
CA PRO A 962 -35.57 -20.98 -13.78
C PRO A 962 -36.15 -21.61 -15.05
N ARG A 963 -35.28 -21.97 -15.99
CA ARG A 963 -35.63 -22.72 -17.21
C ARG A 963 -35.38 -24.22 -16.99
N TYR A 964 -36.28 -25.06 -17.49
CA TYR A 964 -36.18 -26.53 -17.42
C TYR A 964 -36.39 -27.15 -18.80
N TYR A 965 -35.78 -28.31 -19.05
CA TYR A 965 -35.68 -28.88 -20.40
C TYR A 965 -36.17 -30.34 -20.49
N ASP A 966 -36.68 -30.68 -21.67
CA ASP A 966 -37.02 -32.05 -22.10
C ASP A 966 -35.78 -32.69 -22.74
N SER A 967 -34.79 -33.00 -21.91
CA SER A 967 -33.43 -33.38 -22.30
C SER A 967 -33.12 -34.85 -22.06
#